data_AF-A0A815Y3K7-F1
#
_entry.id   AF-A0A815Y3K7-F1
#
_cell.length_a   1.000
_cell.length_b   1.000
_cell.length_c   1.000
_cell.angle_alpha   90.00
_cell.angle_beta   90.00
_cell.angle_gamma   90.00
#
_symmetry.space_group_name_H-M   'P 1'
#
loop_
_entity.id
_entity.type
_entity.pdbx_description
1 polymer ?
#
loop_
_entity_poly.entity_id
_entity_poly.type
_entity_poly.pdbx_seq_one_letter_code
_entity_poly.pdbx_strand_id
1 'polypeptide(L)'
;MKLPIEIEDTKEDEKTDIGDDTEEDDSPTQTTDTSKQEKFCNWNRFVHWIQCVFGYQRSSTIDQPYRTAVYSLSKIDQFVKCFDKRNRSETDLNRSSSENLWDIAEKSYFTTSERHWLTYELLSRIKGKIITNSCVSSEQNLSNTYKYFGIRQLISHGIFDSCFPLHEKLDYSISNDRVKLRTTWATICKCLKLQPIDLIRSYMGEKVAFYFAAMGSYTIALILPSIVGVIVFIYGVASVTSDRPTSDICGSFGHNTDMCPLCDKTCSFWKLSDSCVYAQISYVFDNVATVIFAILMSIWARGFVEGWKRGQSELQCRWDSIDFHECNEPIRPDFEKQVRSKRKNIKTGRKESHVSIEQKLPKILLSISVVLLMIIIVCLTIFSIIVYRIQITYVLKNVSVSSYSSIIITVTSAIMNLICSLILSPLYYYIAQKITDYELHKYQSEYEAAFSLKVYIFEFVNFYSSLFYVAFFKGRLAPLFALLNNILEIRFDAWKLLTRYRRPVLHKAANIGIWTAILSSISYFAVLTNGAVIAWTSEFIPKLAYQIIEGKGTSLDGYVNWTLSLFPISDYNRTGTMNPNIPSNLTYCRYRDFRESIGPNYNYTSLYWHIIAARLAFMIIFENVIYLIVYLVELMVPDVSSHVQEAIDRQRYSEQSHRDSPPKTPSAQHVIKNHKEHLFLCIEAISEGTSAPITNFLITIEDRDPKCASLTRILETIFLEAWYPIIVATNSREIKQN
;
A
#
# COMPACT_ATOMS: atom_id res chain seq x y z
N MET A 1 10.34 37.82 3.31
CA MET A 1 9.93 39.03 2.55
C MET A 1 8.64 38.65 1.83
N LYS A 2 7.47 38.56 2.48
CA LYS A 2 6.51 39.58 2.98
C LYS A 2 5.83 40.40 1.87
N LEU A 3 4.51 40.15 1.74
CA LEU A 3 3.42 40.93 1.12
C LEU A 3 3.26 42.35 1.73
N PRO A 4 2.41 43.23 1.14
CA PRO A 4 1.02 43.45 1.63
C PRO A 4 -0.03 43.47 0.46
N ILE A 5 -1.31 43.05 0.57
CA ILE A 5 -2.49 43.37 1.42
C ILE A 5 -3.31 44.60 0.93
N GLU A 6 -4.57 44.30 0.52
CA GLU A 6 -5.92 44.96 0.60
C GLU A 6 -6.09 46.47 0.82
N ILE A 7 -7.19 47.07 0.29
CA ILE A 7 -8.35 47.63 1.06
C ILE A 7 -9.66 47.60 0.21
N GLU A 8 -10.76 47.35 0.91
CA GLU A 8 -12.20 47.17 0.62
C GLU A 8 -13.06 48.42 0.23
N ASP A 9 -14.26 48.09 -0.27
CA ASP A 9 -15.61 48.58 0.07
C ASP A 9 -16.33 49.83 -0.51
N THR A 10 -17.56 49.52 -0.96
CA THR A 10 -18.87 50.22 -0.87
C THR A 10 -19.33 51.32 -1.85
N LYS A 11 -20.41 50.94 -2.58
CA LYS A 11 -21.71 51.60 -2.91
C LYS A 11 -21.81 53.10 -3.27
N GLU A 12 -22.52 53.36 -4.38
CA GLU A 12 -23.67 54.30 -4.62
C GLU A 12 -23.77 54.55 -6.14
N ASP A 13 -24.83 54.07 -6.82
CA ASP A 13 -26.12 54.71 -7.13
C ASP A 13 -26.13 55.60 -8.41
N GLU A 14 -27.02 55.18 -9.32
CA GLU A 14 -27.86 55.96 -10.27
C GLU A 14 -27.31 57.16 -11.05
N LYS A 15 -27.38 57.08 -12.40
CA LYS A 15 -28.33 57.84 -13.28
C LYS A 15 -27.99 57.66 -14.77
N THR A 16 -28.84 56.97 -15.53
CA THR A 16 -29.82 57.48 -16.53
C THR A 16 -29.24 57.77 -17.92
N ASP A 17 -29.71 57.00 -18.90
CA ASP A 17 -29.91 57.43 -20.29
C ASP A 17 -31.41 57.59 -20.58
N ILE A 18 -31.76 58.67 -21.28
CA ILE A 18 -33.00 58.94 -22.03
C ILE A 18 -32.58 59.42 -23.42
N GLY A 19 -33.31 58.98 -24.46
CA GLY A 19 -33.44 59.67 -25.75
C GLY A 19 -32.47 59.15 -26.82
N ASP A 20 -32.82 58.27 -27.75
CA ASP A 20 -33.83 58.32 -28.85
C ASP A 20 -33.31 59.02 -30.13
N ASP A 21 -33.82 58.51 -31.25
CA ASP A 21 -33.82 59.04 -32.63
C ASP A 21 -32.76 58.57 -33.69
N THR A 22 -33.30 57.74 -34.61
CA THR A 22 -33.37 57.83 -36.09
C THR A 22 -32.15 57.64 -37.03
N GLU A 23 -32.37 56.68 -37.96
CA GLU A 23 -32.10 56.62 -39.43
C GLU A 23 -30.85 57.26 -40.07
N GLU A 24 -30.05 56.46 -40.80
CA GLU A 24 -29.90 56.49 -42.28
C GLU A 24 -28.77 55.56 -42.78
N ASP A 25 -28.94 55.09 -44.02
CA ASP A 25 -28.07 54.20 -44.81
C ASP A 25 -26.67 54.78 -45.13
N ASP A 26 -25.65 53.92 -45.18
CA ASP A 26 -24.69 53.81 -46.31
C ASP A 26 -23.52 52.84 -46.01
N SER A 27 -23.19 52.01 -47.01
CA SER A 27 -21.97 51.19 -47.05
C SER A 27 -20.82 51.96 -47.73
N PRO A 28 -19.55 51.49 -47.78
CA PRO A 28 -18.79 50.55 -46.96
C PRO A 28 -17.45 51.15 -46.47
N THR A 29 -16.91 50.73 -45.32
CA THR A 29 -15.48 50.91 -45.01
C THR A 29 -14.88 49.68 -44.34
N GLN A 30 -13.89 49.11 -45.01
CA GLN A 30 -13.01 48.08 -44.48
C GLN A 30 -12.15 48.68 -43.36
N THR A 31 -12.34 48.18 -42.14
CA THR A 31 -11.33 48.26 -41.08
C THR A 31 -11.01 46.84 -40.63
N THR A 32 -9.78 46.43 -40.93
CA THR A 32 -9.17 45.16 -40.55
C THR A 32 -9.02 45.10 -39.04
N ASP A 33 -9.91 44.37 -38.37
CA ASP A 33 -9.82 44.09 -36.94
C ASP A 33 -8.81 42.96 -36.68
N THR A 34 -7.61 43.36 -36.26
CA THR A 34 -6.45 42.53 -35.94
C THR A 34 -6.63 41.69 -34.66
N SER A 35 -7.78 41.75 -33.99
CA SER A 35 -8.07 40.95 -32.78
C SER A 35 -8.56 39.51 -33.05
N LYS A 36 -8.97 39.18 -34.30
CA LYS A 36 -9.30 37.79 -34.71
C LYS A 36 -8.10 36.96 -35.16
N GLN A 37 -6.98 37.58 -35.53
CA GLN A 37 -5.78 36.88 -35.99
C GLN A 37 -4.93 36.30 -34.85
N GLU A 38 -4.95 36.89 -33.65
CA GLU A 38 -4.22 36.33 -32.50
C GLU A 38 -4.85 35.06 -31.93
N LYS A 39 -6.18 34.87 -32.08
CA LYS A 39 -6.86 33.62 -31.67
C LYS A 39 -6.65 32.48 -32.68
N PHE A 40 -6.44 32.80 -33.96
CA PHE A 40 -6.13 31.82 -35.02
C PHE A 40 -4.70 31.23 -34.91
N CYS A 41 -3.75 31.97 -34.30
CA CYS A 41 -2.37 31.52 -34.11
C CYS A 41 -2.19 30.43 -33.05
N ASN A 42 -3.13 30.26 -32.10
CA ASN A 42 -3.07 29.19 -31.10
C ASN A 42 -3.68 27.86 -31.59
N TRP A 43 -4.66 27.91 -32.49
CA TRP A 43 -5.28 26.71 -33.08
C TRP A 43 -4.35 26.02 -34.07
N ASN A 44 -3.66 26.81 -34.91
CA ASN A 44 -2.65 26.27 -35.81
C ASN A 44 -1.47 25.63 -35.07
N ARG A 45 -1.16 26.02 -33.82
CA ARG A 45 -0.13 25.35 -32.98
C ARG A 45 -0.59 24.00 -32.42
N PHE A 46 -1.88 23.83 -32.13
CA PHE A 46 -2.45 22.57 -31.65
C PHE A 46 -2.59 21.54 -32.79
N VAL A 47 -2.98 22.01 -33.98
CA VAL A 47 -3.02 21.20 -35.21
C VAL A 47 -1.61 20.88 -35.70
N HIS A 48 -0.64 21.81 -35.65
CA HIS A 48 0.78 21.50 -35.90
C HIS A 48 1.37 20.47 -34.91
N TRP A 49 0.81 20.36 -33.71
CA TRP A 49 1.28 19.45 -32.68
C TRP A 49 0.82 18.00 -32.95
N ILE A 50 -0.40 17.80 -33.44
CA ILE A 50 -0.87 16.51 -33.98
C ILE A 50 -0.05 16.11 -35.23
N GLN A 51 0.28 17.07 -36.10
CA GLN A 51 1.17 16.87 -37.27
C GLN A 51 2.60 16.44 -36.90
N CYS A 52 3.08 16.77 -35.69
CA CYS A 52 4.40 16.31 -35.20
C CYS A 52 4.35 14.93 -34.52
N VAL A 53 3.19 14.49 -34.05
CA VAL A 53 2.96 13.14 -33.45
C VAL A 53 3.05 12.05 -34.53
N PHE A 54 2.61 12.35 -35.75
CA PHE A 54 2.80 11.52 -36.95
C PHE A 54 3.75 12.21 -37.91
N GLY A 55 5.06 12.11 -37.64
CA GLY A 55 6.09 12.92 -38.28
C GLY A 55 5.92 13.14 -39.78
N TYR A 56 5.63 14.38 -40.16
CA TYR A 56 5.75 14.87 -41.53
C TYR A 56 6.65 16.11 -41.53
N GLN A 57 7.84 15.99 -42.11
CA GLN A 57 8.65 17.13 -42.53
C GLN A 57 8.61 17.10 -44.06
N ARG A 58 8.12 18.18 -44.67
CA ARG A 58 8.07 18.35 -46.12
C ARG A 58 9.52 18.47 -46.63
N SER A 59 10.18 17.35 -46.89
CA SER A 59 11.36 17.30 -47.75
C SER A 59 10.84 17.20 -49.18
N SER A 60 11.04 18.25 -49.95
CA SER A 60 10.96 18.22 -51.40
C SER A 60 12.10 17.34 -51.92
N THR A 61 11.91 16.02 -51.88
CA THR A 61 12.57 15.01 -52.71
C THR A 61 12.07 13.64 -52.27
N ILE A 62 11.70 12.85 -53.27
CA ILE A 62 11.13 11.51 -53.23
C ILE A 62 11.97 10.58 -52.33
N ASP A 63 11.37 10.07 -51.25
CA ASP A 63 11.49 8.67 -50.77
C ASP A 63 10.61 8.45 -49.51
N GLN A 64 9.62 7.56 -49.63
CA GLN A 64 8.67 7.19 -48.58
C GLN A 64 9.26 6.19 -47.57
N PRO A 65 8.95 6.28 -46.26
CA PRO A 65 9.16 5.16 -45.35
C PRO A 65 7.82 4.54 -44.94
N TYR A 66 7.39 3.50 -45.65
CA TYR A 66 6.29 2.61 -45.24
C TYR A 66 6.69 1.84 -43.97
N ARG A 67 5.84 1.84 -42.93
CA ARG A 67 5.99 0.92 -41.79
C ARG A 67 4.95 -0.19 -41.87
N THR A 68 5.33 -1.29 -42.49
CA THR A 68 4.60 -2.57 -42.41
C THR A 68 4.67 -3.10 -40.98
N ALA A 69 3.54 -3.20 -40.28
CA ALA A 69 3.48 -3.85 -38.97
C ALA A 69 3.18 -5.33 -39.18
N VAL A 70 4.20 -6.18 -39.01
CA VAL A 70 4.06 -7.64 -39.11
C VAL A 70 3.61 -8.18 -37.77
N TYR A 71 2.34 -8.55 -37.65
CA TYR A 71 1.80 -9.18 -36.44
C TYR A 71 1.87 -10.70 -36.61
N SER A 72 2.27 -11.43 -35.57
CA SER A 72 2.20 -12.90 -35.59
C SER A 72 0.75 -13.34 -35.38
N LEU A 73 0.25 -14.24 -36.22
CA LEU A 73 -1.00 -14.96 -36.04
C LEU A 73 -1.05 -15.63 -34.67
N SER A 74 0.05 -16.20 -34.16
CA SER A 74 0.09 -16.77 -32.79
C SER A 74 -0.24 -15.72 -31.71
N LYS A 75 0.12 -14.46 -31.94
CA LYS A 75 -0.11 -13.33 -31.02
C LYS A 75 -1.46 -12.66 -31.22
N ILE A 76 -1.96 -12.58 -32.45
CA ILE A 76 -3.32 -12.11 -32.74
C ILE A 76 -4.33 -13.15 -32.27
N ASP A 77 -4.08 -14.42 -32.50
CA ASP A 77 -4.91 -15.54 -32.06
C ASP A 77 -4.81 -15.71 -30.53
N GLN A 78 -3.65 -15.48 -29.88
CA GLN A 78 -3.60 -15.32 -28.41
C GLN A 78 -4.32 -14.06 -27.93
N PHE A 79 -4.19 -12.91 -28.62
CA PHE A 79 -4.85 -11.66 -28.23
C PHE A 79 -6.37 -11.74 -28.41
N VAL A 80 -6.87 -12.46 -29.40
CA VAL A 80 -8.30 -12.70 -29.62
C VAL A 80 -8.81 -13.82 -28.70
N LYS A 81 -8.07 -14.93 -28.54
CA LYS A 81 -8.46 -16.07 -27.67
C LYS A 81 -8.32 -15.82 -26.16
N CYS A 82 -7.36 -14.99 -25.72
CA CYS A 82 -7.30 -14.54 -24.32
C CYS A 82 -8.45 -13.58 -23.97
N PHE A 83 -9.11 -12.96 -24.95
CA PHE A 83 -10.24 -12.07 -24.72
C PHE A 83 -11.60 -12.78 -24.90
N ASP A 84 -11.72 -13.72 -25.84
CA ASP A 84 -12.95 -14.54 -26.06
C ASP A 84 -13.28 -15.50 -24.90
N LYS A 85 -12.28 -15.87 -24.08
CA LYS A 85 -12.46 -16.74 -22.90
C LYS A 85 -13.07 -16.04 -21.68
N ARG A 86 -13.07 -14.71 -21.63
CA ARG A 86 -13.28 -13.92 -20.40
C ARG A 86 -14.75 -13.81 -19.94
N ASN A 87 -15.72 -14.24 -20.77
CA ASN A 87 -17.15 -14.09 -20.52
C ASN A 87 -17.98 -15.38 -20.46
N ARG A 88 -17.37 -16.58 -20.45
CA ARG A 88 -18.17 -17.81 -20.27
C ARG A 88 -18.34 -18.10 -18.79
N SER A 89 -19.48 -17.70 -18.23
CA SER A 89 -20.00 -18.40 -17.06
C SER A 89 -20.34 -19.84 -17.48
N GLU A 90 -20.13 -20.81 -16.58
CA GLU A 90 -20.43 -22.23 -16.85
C GLU A 90 -21.92 -22.45 -17.23
N THR A 91 -22.79 -21.49 -16.88
CA THR A 91 -24.21 -21.42 -17.27
C THR A 91 -24.47 -21.02 -18.73
N ASP A 92 -23.54 -20.34 -19.41
CA ASP A 92 -23.70 -19.89 -20.82
C ASP A 92 -23.19 -20.92 -21.84
N LEU A 93 -22.38 -21.88 -21.41
CA LEU A 93 -21.87 -22.97 -22.25
C LEU A 93 -22.95 -23.98 -22.68
N ASN A 94 -23.99 -24.16 -21.86
CA ASN A 94 -25.11 -25.06 -22.20
C ASN A 94 -26.20 -24.41 -23.06
N ARG A 95 -26.11 -23.10 -23.33
CA ARG A 95 -27.16 -22.34 -24.04
C ARG A 95 -26.77 -21.90 -25.46
N SER A 96 -25.53 -22.13 -25.89
CA SER A 96 -24.94 -21.51 -27.08
C SER A 96 -24.61 -22.49 -28.22
N SER A 97 -25.59 -23.30 -28.64
CA SER A 97 -25.56 -23.91 -29.98
C SER A 97 -26.24 -23.06 -31.05
N SER A 98 -26.77 -21.86 -30.72
CA SER A 98 -27.56 -21.08 -31.69
C SER A 98 -27.52 -19.54 -31.57
N GLU A 99 -26.66 -18.92 -30.76
CA GLU A 99 -26.58 -17.46 -30.70
C GLU A 99 -25.44 -16.93 -31.58
N ASN A 100 -25.79 -15.98 -32.47
CA ASN A 100 -24.87 -15.38 -33.42
C ASN A 100 -23.86 -14.48 -32.68
N LEU A 101 -22.61 -14.48 -33.13
CA LEU A 101 -21.53 -13.59 -32.65
C LEU A 101 -21.92 -12.09 -32.64
N TRP A 102 -22.92 -11.72 -33.45
CA TRP A 102 -23.50 -10.38 -33.56
C TRP A 102 -24.36 -9.97 -32.36
N ASP A 103 -25.04 -10.90 -31.68
CA ASP A 103 -25.83 -10.60 -30.48
C ASP A 103 -24.93 -10.33 -29.26
N ILE A 104 -23.67 -10.80 -29.31
CA ILE A 104 -22.63 -10.52 -28.31
C ILE A 104 -22.04 -9.12 -28.49
N ALA A 105 -21.99 -8.60 -29.72
CA ALA A 105 -21.54 -7.23 -30.00
C ALA A 105 -22.52 -6.16 -29.49
N GLU A 106 -23.79 -6.52 -29.27
CA GLU A 106 -24.81 -5.61 -28.72
C GLU A 106 -24.60 -5.30 -27.22
N LYS A 107 -23.85 -6.15 -26.51
CA LYS A 107 -23.33 -5.87 -25.16
C LYS A 107 -21.85 -5.45 -25.25
N SER A 108 -21.58 -4.15 -25.17
CA SER A 108 -20.25 -3.52 -25.02
C SER A 108 -19.15 -4.49 -24.55
N TYR A 109 -18.34 -5.00 -25.49
CA TYR A 109 -17.35 -6.07 -25.23
C TYR A 109 -16.29 -5.66 -24.20
N PHE A 110 -15.90 -4.38 -24.21
CA PHE A 110 -15.02 -3.79 -23.20
C PHE A 110 -15.80 -3.02 -22.14
N THR A 111 -15.43 -3.21 -20.87
CA THR A 111 -15.88 -2.33 -19.80
C THR A 111 -15.32 -0.92 -19.99
N THR A 112 -16.00 0.10 -19.46
CA THR A 112 -15.50 1.49 -19.48
C THR A 112 -14.11 1.63 -18.86
N SER A 113 -13.82 0.86 -17.82
CA SER A 113 -12.48 0.84 -17.19
C SER A 113 -11.41 0.23 -18.09
N GLU A 114 -11.72 -0.84 -18.82
CA GLU A 114 -10.79 -1.46 -19.77
C GLU A 114 -10.51 -0.54 -20.95
N ARG A 115 -11.53 0.17 -21.47
CA ARG A 115 -11.36 1.20 -22.51
C ARG A 115 -10.43 2.32 -22.07
N HIS A 116 -10.61 2.82 -20.83
CA HIS A 116 -9.72 3.82 -20.26
C HIS A 116 -8.29 3.31 -20.09
N TRP A 117 -8.11 2.06 -19.63
CA TRP A 117 -6.79 1.45 -19.47
C TRP A 117 -6.08 1.30 -20.82
N LEU A 118 -6.77 0.78 -21.84
CA LEU A 118 -6.20 0.61 -23.18
C LEU A 118 -5.77 1.96 -23.77
N THR A 119 -6.61 2.98 -23.61
CA THR A 119 -6.29 4.36 -24.01
C THR A 119 -5.04 4.88 -23.29
N TYR A 120 -4.93 4.65 -21.98
CA TYR A 120 -3.76 5.06 -21.20
C TYR A 120 -2.48 4.32 -21.62
N GLU A 121 -2.56 3.01 -21.89
CA GLU A 121 -1.44 2.21 -22.39
C GLU A 121 -0.95 2.68 -23.76
N LEU A 122 -1.87 3.12 -24.63
CA LEU A 122 -1.49 3.73 -25.90
C LEU A 122 -0.79 5.07 -25.65
N LEU A 123 -1.41 5.98 -24.89
CA LEU A 123 -0.85 7.30 -24.57
C LEU A 123 0.51 7.23 -23.87
N SER A 124 0.76 6.22 -23.04
CA SER A 124 2.03 6.04 -22.34
C SER A 124 3.18 5.57 -23.23
N ARG A 125 2.87 5.01 -24.41
CA ARG A 125 3.85 4.44 -25.35
C ARG A 125 4.04 5.25 -26.63
N ILE A 126 3.23 6.28 -26.86
CA ILE A 126 3.38 7.19 -28.00
C ILE A 126 4.78 7.80 -27.98
N LYS A 127 5.47 7.75 -29.12
CA LYS A 127 6.76 8.38 -29.32
C LYS A 127 6.55 9.54 -30.29
N GLY A 128 7.06 10.71 -29.96
CA GLY A 128 7.03 11.83 -30.89
C GLY A 128 8.25 12.74 -30.76
N LYS A 129 8.28 13.77 -31.59
CA LYS A 129 9.28 14.83 -31.56
C LYS A 129 8.56 16.15 -31.35
N ILE A 130 8.99 16.94 -30.37
CA ILE A 130 8.56 18.35 -30.26
C ILE A 130 9.62 19.18 -30.98
N ILE A 131 9.17 19.94 -31.96
CA ILE A 131 9.97 20.98 -32.61
C ILE A 131 9.59 22.28 -31.93
N THR A 132 10.45 22.78 -31.04
CA THR A 132 10.30 24.14 -30.51
C THR A 132 10.86 25.11 -31.54
N ASN A 133 9.99 25.74 -32.32
CA ASN A 133 10.38 26.97 -33.01
C ASN A 133 10.41 28.06 -31.93
N SER A 134 11.59 28.31 -31.37
CA SER A 134 11.85 29.58 -30.72
C SER A 134 11.70 30.66 -31.80
N CYS A 135 10.63 31.46 -31.73
CA CYS A 135 10.57 32.73 -32.44
C CYS A 135 11.62 33.66 -31.81
N VAL A 136 12.89 33.43 -32.13
CA VAL A 136 13.97 34.39 -31.90
C VAL A 136 14.40 34.80 -33.28
N SER A 137 14.08 36.04 -33.61
CA SER A 137 14.57 36.75 -34.78
C SER A 137 16.06 37.03 -34.62
N SER A 138 16.88 36.00 -34.78
CA SER A 138 18.27 36.12 -35.22
C SER A 138 18.78 34.75 -35.63
N GLU A 139 19.37 34.70 -36.82
CA GLU A 139 20.03 33.52 -37.37
C GLU A 139 21.16 33.05 -36.45
N GLN A 140 20.89 32.06 -35.60
CA GLN A 140 21.90 31.12 -35.14
C GLN A 140 21.24 29.87 -34.52
N ASN A 141 21.41 28.77 -35.26
CA ASN A 141 21.18 27.36 -34.93
C ASN A 141 20.96 27.00 -33.44
N LEU A 142 19.71 26.68 -33.08
CA LEU A 142 19.45 25.63 -32.09
C LEU A 142 18.01 25.08 -32.19
N SER A 143 17.73 24.26 -33.22
CA SER A 143 16.52 23.43 -33.25
C SER A 143 16.70 22.26 -32.27
N ASN A 144 16.50 22.50 -30.98
CA ASN A 144 16.48 21.43 -29.99
C ASN A 144 15.27 20.52 -30.24
N THR A 145 15.51 19.44 -30.98
CA THR A 145 14.48 18.45 -31.31
C THR A 145 14.38 17.48 -30.13
N TYR A 146 13.40 17.68 -29.25
CA TYR A 146 13.18 16.79 -28.12
C TYR A 146 12.38 15.58 -28.57
N LYS A 147 13.00 14.40 -28.55
CA LYS A 147 12.26 13.13 -28.61
C LYS A 147 11.54 12.95 -27.27
N TYR A 148 10.22 12.82 -27.31
CA TYR A 148 9.43 12.49 -26.13
C TYR A 148 8.88 11.06 -26.22
N PHE A 149 8.77 10.43 -25.06
CA PHE A 149 8.20 9.10 -24.89
C PHE A 149 7.07 9.17 -23.87
N GLY A 150 5.86 8.94 -24.35
CA GLY A 150 4.66 8.82 -23.55
C GLY A 150 4.12 10.13 -22.99
N ILE A 151 2.87 10.07 -22.51
CA ILE A 151 2.15 11.19 -21.91
C ILE A 151 2.80 11.74 -20.64
N ARG A 152 3.51 10.91 -19.86
CA ARG A 152 4.16 11.35 -18.60
C ARG A 152 5.23 12.40 -18.83
N GLN A 153 5.98 12.32 -19.92
CA GLN A 153 6.99 13.32 -20.25
C GLN A 153 6.36 14.66 -20.66
N LEU A 154 5.26 14.61 -21.39
CA LEU A 154 4.52 15.83 -21.77
C LEU A 154 3.97 16.55 -20.54
N ILE A 155 3.51 15.78 -19.54
CA ILE A 155 3.08 16.34 -18.26
C ILE A 155 4.28 16.90 -17.49
N SER A 156 5.41 16.18 -17.43
CA SER A 156 6.60 16.64 -16.68
C SER A 156 7.23 17.91 -17.26
N HIS A 157 7.06 18.15 -18.56
CA HIS A 157 7.54 19.37 -19.25
C HIS A 157 6.50 20.50 -19.20
N GLY A 158 5.37 20.31 -18.53
CA GLY A 158 4.30 21.31 -18.41
C GLY A 158 3.51 21.54 -19.69
N ILE A 159 3.59 20.65 -20.68
CA ILE A 159 2.82 20.73 -21.93
C ILE A 159 1.37 20.34 -21.68
N PHE A 160 1.17 19.30 -20.85
CA PHE A 160 -0.13 18.94 -20.32
C PHE A 160 -0.14 19.11 -18.81
N ASP A 161 -1.24 19.64 -18.27
CA ASP A 161 -1.42 19.75 -16.83
C ASP A 161 -1.65 18.36 -16.19
N SER A 162 -2.60 17.59 -16.71
CA SER A 162 -2.92 16.27 -16.17
C SER A 162 -3.63 15.35 -17.18
N CYS A 163 -3.54 14.03 -16.94
CA CYS A 163 -4.21 12.99 -17.72
C CYS A 163 -4.86 11.99 -16.75
N PHE A 164 -6.18 11.82 -16.83
CA PHE A 164 -6.94 10.96 -15.92
C PHE A 164 -8.24 10.45 -16.57
N PRO A 165 -8.71 9.25 -16.19
CA PRO A 165 -9.98 8.74 -16.66
C PRO A 165 -11.17 9.46 -16.01
N LEU A 166 -12.29 9.51 -16.72
CA LEU A 166 -13.49 10.20 -16.23
C LEU A 166 -14.35 9.28 -15.35
N HIS A 167 -14.95 9.88 -14.32
CA HIS A 167 -16.03 9.26 -13.57
C HIS A 167 -17.37 9.46 -14.28
N GLU A 168 -18.24 8.46 -14.16
CA GLU A 168 -19.68 8.64 -14.40
C GLU A 168 -20.26 9.69 -13.44
N LYS A 169 -21.29 10.41 -13.90
CA LYS A 169 -21.98 11.42 -13.08
C LYS A 169 -22.64 10.74 -11.88
N LEU A 170 -22.51 11.38 -10.71
CA LEU A 170 -23.13 10.93 -9.47
C LEU A 170 -24.57 11.45 -9.40
N ASP A 171 -25.43 10.91 -10.25
CA ASP A 171 -26.84 11.27 -10.33
C ASP A 171 -27.70 10.12 -9.80
N TYR A 172 -28.39 10.33 -8.67
CA TYR A 172 -29.20 9.29 -8.03
C TYR A 172 -30.46 8.93 -8.83
N SER A 173 -30.83 9.73 -9.83
CA SER A 173 -31.94 9.40 -10.75
C SER A 173 -31.54 8.36 -11.80
N ILE A 174 -30.23 8.20 -12.06
CA ILE A 174 -29.69 7.29 -13.08
C ILE A 174 -28.94 6.14 -12.40
N SER A 175 -29.31 4.91 -12.73
CA SER A 175 -28.66 3.69 -12.24
C SER A 175 -27.28 3.48 -12.89
N ASN A 176 -26.28 4.20 -12.38
CA ASN A 176 -24.87 4.09 -12.78
C ASN A 176 -24.05 3.25 -11.78
N ASP A 177 -22.94 2.66 -12.22
CA ASP A 177 -22.10 1.81 -11.35
C ASP A 177 -21.50 2.61 -10.19
N ARG A 178 -21.16 3.88 -10.42
CA ARG A 178 -20.71 4.80 -9.37
C ARG A 178 -21.78 5.02 -8.29
N VAL A 179 -23.04 5.15 -8.70
CA VAL A 179 -24.18 5.37 -7.79
C VAL A 179 -24.48 4.10 -6.99
N LYS A 180 -24.43 2.94 -7.65
CA LYS A 180 -24.53 1.62 -7.00
C LYS A 180 -23.43 1.45 -5.95
N LEU A 181 -22.17 1.75 -6.28
CA LEU A 181 -21.05 1.69 -5.34
C LEU A 181 -21.21 2.68 -4.17
N ARG A 182 -21.70 3.90 -4.43
CA ARG A 182 -21.91 4.91 -3.38
C ARG A 182 -22.99 4.51 -2.37
N THR A 183 -24.08 3.93 -2.85
CA THR A 183 -25.26 3.55 -2.05
C THR A 183 -25.08 2.23 -1.32
N THR A 184 -24.47 1.23 -1.96
CA THR A 184 -24.31 -0.11 -1.40
C THR A 184 -23.07 -0.27 -0.51
N TRP A 185 -21.98 0.42 -0.86
CA TRP A 185 -20.67 0.19 -0.25
C TRP A 185 -20.11 1.40 0.49
N ALA A 186 -19.99 2.58 -0.14
CA ALA A 186 -19.33 3.74 0.46
C ALA A 186 -20.21 4.59 1.41
N THR A 187 -21.15 3.95 2.10
CA THR A 187 -22.01 4.59 3.10
C THR A 187 -21.72 3.99 4.48
N ILE A 188 -21.41 4.84 5.46
CA ILE A 188 -21.03 4.43 6.83
C ILE A 188 -22.11 3.55 7.46
N CYS A 189 -23.39 3.89 7.28
CA CYS A 189 -24.52 3.13 7.81
C CYS A 189 -24.67 1.71 7.24
N LYS A 190 -23.89 1.33 6.22
CA LYS A 190 -23.87 -0.03 5.64
C LYS A 190 -22.61 -0.81 6.07
N CYS A 191 -21.97 -0.42 7.18
CA CYS A 191 -20.73 -1.02 7.67
C CYS A 191 -20.75 -2.54 7.83
N LEU A 192 -21.88 -3.12 8.23
CA LEU A 192 -22.07 -4.57 8.42
C LEU A 192 -22.36 -5.36 7.12
N LYS A 193 -22.60 -4.68 5.99
CA LYS A 193 -22.82 -5.38 4.71
C LYS A 193 -21.49 -5.82 4.09
N LEU A 194 -21.48 -7.03 3.53
CA LEU A 194 -20.37 -7.55 2.72
C LEU A 194 -20.04 -6.61 1.56
N GLN A 195 -18.75 -6.58 1.19
CA GLN A 195 -18.24 -5.68 0.16
C GLN A 195 -18.53 -6.25 -1.25
N PRO A 196 -19.00 -5.44 -2.23
CA PRO A 196 -19.21 -5.89 -3.59
C PRO A 196 -17.90 -5.85 -4.41
N ILE A 197 -17.00 -6.81 -4.15
CA ILE A 197 -15.63 -6.80 -4.68
C ILE A 197 -15.59 -6.82 -6.22
N ASP A 198 -16.47 -7.58 -6.87
CA ASP A 198 -16.49 -7.69 -8.33
C ASP A 198 -16.93 -6.38 -9.01
N LEU A 199 -17.84 -5.61 -8.38
CA LEU A 199 -18.23 -4.29 -8.85
C LEU A 199 -17.13 -3.24 -8.62
N ILE A 200 -16.37 -3.38 -7.52
CA ILE A 200 -15.18 -2.55 -7.28
C ILE A 200 -14.13 -2.83 -8.34
N ARG A 201 -13.90 -4.10 -8.69
CA ARG A 201 -12.97 -4.51 -9.76
C ARG A 201 -13.37 -3.94 -11.10
N SER A 202 -14.63 -4.08 -11.50
CA SER A 202 -15.08 -3.59 -12.81
C SER A 202 -14.96 -2.06 -12.92
N TYR A 203 -15.11 -1.31 -11.82
CA TYR A 203 -15.09 0.15 -11.83
C TYR A 203 -13.69 0.77 -11.61
N MET A 204 -12.90 0.24 -10.68
CA MET A 204 -11.60 0.80 -10.25
C MET A 204 -10.39 -0.04 -10.66
N GLY A 205 -10.60 -1.28 -11.12
CA GLY A 205 -9.53 -2.22 -11.49
C GLY A 205 -9.16 -3.22 -10.40
N GLU A 206 -8.39 -4.24 -10.82
CA GLU A 206 -7.97 -5.37 -9.98
C GLU A 206 -7.11 -4.95 -8.80
N LYS A 207 -6.16 -4.02 -8.99
CA LYS A 207 -5.27 -3.55 -7.91
C LYS A 207 -6.05 -2.97 -6.72
N VAL A 208 -7.07 -2.15 -6.99
CA VAL A 208 -7.93 -1.55 -5.95
C VAL A 208 -8.86 -2.61 -5.34
N ALA A 209 -9.37 -3.53 -6.16
CA ALA A 209 -10.21 -4.62 -5.69
C ALA A 209 -9.47 -5.57 -4.75
N PHE A 210 -8.22 -5.95 -5.06
CA PHE A 210 -7.39 -6.78 -4.19
C PHE A 210 -7.10 -6.10 -2.84
N TYR A 211 -6.89 -4.79 -2.83
CA TYR A 211 -6.74 -4.03 -1.59
C TYR A 211 -7.98 -4.16 -0.68
N PHE A 212 -9.19 -3.91 -1.22
CA PHE A 212 -10.42 -4.02 -0.43
C PHE A 212 -10.80 -5.45 -0.07
N ALA A 213 -10.47 -6.41 -0.94
CA ALA A 213 -10.61 -7.84 -0.64
C ALA A 213 -9.71 -8.26 0.52
N ALA A 214 -8.44 -7.82 0.54
CA ALA A 214 -7.50 -8.08 1.62
C ALA A 214 -7.98 -7.43 2.92
N MET A 215 -8.36 -6.15 2.87
CA MET A 215 -8.81 -5.43 4.05
C MET A 215 -10.11 -6.01 4.62
N GLY A 216 -11.04 -6.42 3.75
CA GLY A 216 -12.27 -7.12 4.14
C GLY A 216 -12.00 -8.47 4.80
N SER A 217 -11.13 -9.28 4.19
CA SER A 217 -10.76 -10.59 4.72
C SER A 217 -10.07 -10.46 6.08
N TYR A 218 -9.18 -9.48 6.23
CA TYR A 218 -8.52 -9.17 7.50
C TYR A 218 -9.51 -8.72 8.58
N THR A 219 -10.48 -7.87 8.22
CA THR A 219 -11.52 -7.40 9.15
C THR A 219 -12.39 -8.56 9.64
N ILE A 220 -12.80 -9.46 8.74
CA ILE A 220 -13.57 -10.66 9.10
C ILE A 220 -12.73 -11.58 10.00
N ALA A 221 -11.45 -11.81 9.65
CA ALA A 221 -10.55 -12.64 10.43
C ALA A 221 -10.31 -12.11 11.85
N LEU A 222 -10.37 -10.79 12.07
CA LEU A 222 -10.20 -10.16 13.38
C LEU A 222 -11.39 -10.35 14.34
N ILE A 223 -12.58 -10.69 13.84
CA ILE A 223 -13.79 -10.82 14.69
C ILE A 223 -13.57 -11.82 15.83
N LEU A 224 -13.03 -13.01 15.54
CA LEU A 224 -12.79 -14.05 16.54
C LEU A 224 -11.74 -13.60 17.59
N PRO A 225 -10.52 -13.15 17.21
CA PRO A 225 -9.58 -12.53 18.13
C PRO A 225 -10.15 -11.41 19.00
N SER A 226 -10.99 -10.53 18.44
CA SER A 226 -11.59 -9.44 19.21
C SER A 226 -12.56 -9.95 20.27
N ILE A 227 -13.40 -10.94 19.95
CA ILE A 227 -14.32 -11.56 20.92
C ILE A 227 -13.53 -12.24 22.04
N VAL A 228 -12.55 -13.09 21.70
CA VAL A 228 -11.72 -13.78 22.69
C VAL A 228 -10.94 -12.79 23.54
N GLY A 229 -10.37 -11.74 22.94
CA GLY A 229 -9.65 -10.69 23.65
C GLY A 229 -10.52 -9.94 24.66
N VAL A 230 -11.78 -9.64 24.32
CA VAL A 230 -12.74 -9.02 25.25
C VAL A 230 -13.09 -9.97 26.40
N ILE A 231 -13.29 -11.26 26.13
CA ILE A 231 -13.54 -12.28 27.18
C ILE A 231 -12.35 -12.36 28.15
N VAL A 232 -11.13 -12.41 27.62
CA VAL A 232 -9.88 -12.45 28.41
C VAL A 232 -9.71 -11.18 29.26
N PHE A 233 -10.06 -10.02 28.70
CA PHE A 233 -10.04 -8.76 29.43
C PHE A 233 -11.08 -8.74 30.57
N ILE A 234 -12.32 -9.14 30.30
CA ILE A 234 -13.38 -9.24 31.32
C ILE A 234 -12.96 -10.22 32.43
N TYR A 235 -12.37 -11.36 32.07
CA TYR A 235 -11.82 -12.31 33.02
C TYR A 235 -10.75 -11.66 33.91
N GLY A 236 -9.81 -10.91 33.33
CA GLY A 236 -8.77 -10.19 34.08
C GLY A 236 -9.35 -9.16 35.06
N VAL A 237 -10.38 -8.42 34.64
CA VAL A 237 -11.08 -7.45 35.51
C VAL A 237 -11.86 -8.16 36.63
N ALA A 238 -12.55 -9.26 36.32
CA ALA A 238 -13.34 -9.99 37.30
C ALA A 238 -12.48 -10.72 38.34
N SER A 239 -11.27 -11.16 37.97
CA SER A 239 -10.37 -11.95 38.84
C SER A 239 -9.34 -11.12 39.60
N VAL A 240 -9.20 -9.82 39.34
CA VAL A 240 -8.15 -8.95 39.93
C VAL A 240 -8.17 -8.91 41.46
N THR A 241 -9.36 -8.94 42.06
CA THR A 241 -9.51 -8.90 43.53
C THR A 241 -9.18 -10.24 44.19
N SER A 242 -9.18 -11.33 43.42
CA SER A 242 -8.89 -12.68 43.91
C SER A 242 -7.42 -13.07 43.76
N ASP A 243 -6.61 -12.27 43.05
CA ASP A 243 -5.18 -12.52 42.86
C ASP A 243 -4.38 -12.27 44.15
N ARG A 244 -3.72 -13.31 44.66
CA ARG A 244 -2.94 -13.25 45.91
C ARG A 244 -1.79 -12.23 45.86
N PRO A 245 -0.90 -12.21 44.85
CA PRO A 245 0.14 -11.19 44.74
C PRO A 245 -0.38 -9.75 44.74
N THR A 246 -1.48 -9.49 44.01
CA THR A 246 -2.10 -8.16 43.99
C THR A 246 -2.67 -7.80 45.36
N SER A 247 -3.33 -8.74 46.03
CA SER A 247 -3.82 -8.56 47.41
C SER A 247 -2.70 -8.34 48.43
N ASP A 248 -1.53 -8.98 48.27
CA ASP A 248 -0.38 -8.80 49.17
C ASP A 248 0.24 -7.39 49.01
N ILE A 249 0.30 -6.87 47.77
CA ILE A 249 0.80 -5.52 47.47
C ILE A 249 -0.17 -4.45 48.00
N CYS A 250 -1.47 -4.65 47.83
CA CYS A 250 -2.49 -3.70 48.28
C CYS A 250 -2.87 -3.85 49.77
N GLY A 251 -2.47 -4.95 50.40
CA GLY A 251 -2.85 -5.30 51.77
C GLY A 251 -1.87 -4.81 52.83
N SER A 252 -1.98 -5.38 54.03
CA SER A 252 -1.16 -5.03 55.20
C SER A 252 0.35 -5.26 54.97
N PHE A 253 0.71 -6.31 54.23
CA PHE A 253 2.11 -6.57 53.87
C PHE A 253 2.71 -5.42 53.05
N GLY A 254 1.98 -4.91 52.06
CA GLY A 254 2.40 -3.76 51.25
C GLY A 254 2.56 -2.46 52.04
N HIS A 255 1.64 -2.19 52.98
CA HIS A 255 1.73 -1.01 53.86
C HIS A 255 2.92 -1.08 54.84
N ASN A 256 3.30 -2.28 55.26
CA ASN A 256 4.42 -2.49 56.19
C ASN A 256 5.76 -2.68 55.47
N THR A 257 5.80 -2.69 54.14
CA THR A 257 7.02 -2.92 53.36
C THR A 257 7.56 -1.61 52.78
N ASP A 258 8.74 -1.22 53.26
CA ASP A 258 9.50 -0.08 52.76
C ASP A 258 10.39 -0.48 51.57
N MET A 259 10.23 0.23 50.45
CA MET A 259 10.98 0.01 49.23
C MET A 259 12.14 1.00 49.10
N CYS A 260 13.26 0.52 48.57
CA CYS A 260 14.44 1.36 48.38
C CYS A 260 14.16 2.47 47.34
N PRO A 261 14.74 3.67 47.52
CA PRO A 261 14.60 4.77 46.57
C PRO A 261 15.25 4.42 45.23
N LEU A 262 14.58 4.82 44.14
CA LEU A 262 15.07 4.61 42.77
C LEU A 262 16.10 5.66 42.31
N CYS A 263 16.49 6.60 43.18
CA CYS A 263 17.47 7.64 42.85
C CYS A 263 18.33 8.04 44.05
N ASP A 264 19.51 8.60 43.76
CA ASP A 264 20.59 8.71 44.74
C ASP A 264 20.40 9.79 45.82
N LYS A 265 19.92 10.99 45.47
CA LYS A 265 19.99 12.15 46.39
C LYS A 265 18.66 12.77 46.81
N THR A 266 17.60 12.67 46.01
CA THR A 266 16.34 13.41 46.24
C THR A 266 15.10 12.51 46.35
N CYS A 267 15.26 11.19 46.30
CA CYS A 267 14.16 10.25 46.45
C CYS A 267 13.96 9.88 47.91
N SER A 268 12.73 9.98 48.40
CA SER A 268 12.32 9.34 49.66
C SER A 268 12.13 7.83 49.44
N PHE A 269 12.18 7.10 50.54
CA PHE A 269 11.65 5.75 50.61
C PHE A 269 10.15 5.79 50.30
N TRP A 270 9.63 4.74 49.67
CA TRP A 270 8.23 4.65 49.25
C TRP A 270 7.64 3.32 49.73
N LYS A 271 6.32 3.28 49.95
CA LYS A 271 5.65 2.07 50.42
C LYS A 271 5.23 1.20 49.25
N LEU A 272 5.32 -0.12 49.39
CA LEU A 272 4.91 -1.03 48.32
C LEU A 272 3.42 -0.86 47.94
N SER A 273 2.57 -0.49 48.90
CA SER A 273 1.16 -0.16 48.68
C SER A 273 0.91 0.98 47.68
N ASP A 274 1.86 1.90 47.50
CA ASP A 274 1.74 3.02 46.57
C ASP A 274 1.67 2.54 45.10
N SER A 275 2.16 1.32 44.83
CA SER A 275 2.08 0.67 43.53
C SER A 275 0.83 -0.21 43.34
N CYS A 276 -0.13 -0.20 44.27
CA CYS A 276 -1.33 -1.05 44.22
C CYS A 276 -2.14 -0.87 42.92
N VAL A 277 -2.41 0.37 42.51
CA VAL A 277 -3.15 0.66 41.26
C VAL A 277 -2.40 0.10 40.04
N TYR A 278 -1.07 0.25 40.03
CA TYR A 278 -0.25 -0.30 38.95
C TYR A 278 -0.30 -1.83 38.92
N ALA A 279 -0.24 -2.50 40.08
CA ALA A 279 -0.32 -3.95 40.21
C ALA A 279 -1.67 -4.49 39.71
N GLN A 280 -2.78 -3.85 40.10
CA GLN A 280 -4.13 -4.19 39.62
C GLN A 280 -4.23 -4.08 38.08
N ILE A 281 -3.80 -2.94 37.52
CA ILE A 281 -3.79 -2.75 36.07
C ILE A 281 -2.86 -3.77 35.39
N SER A 282 -1.71 -4.06 35.99
CA SER A 282 -0.77 -5.05 35.46
C SER A 282 -1.41 -6.43 35.39
N TYR A 283 -2.10 -6.89 36.45
CA TYR A 283 -2.75 -8.20 36.47
C TYR A 283 -3.89 -8.34 35.46
N VAL A 284 -4.72 -7.30 35.28
CA VAL A 284 -5.80 -7.29 34.27
C VAL A 284 -5.26 -7.64 32.89
N PHE A 285 -4.07 -7.14 32.57
CA PHE A 285 -3.38 -7.47 31.34
C PHE A 285 -2.49 -8.72 31.47
N ASP A 286 -1.89 -9.01 32.61
CA ASP A 286 -0.83 -10.01 32.81
C ASP A 286 -1.32 -11.18 33.67
N ASN A 287 -2.21 -11.97 33.07
CA ASN A 287 -2.80 -13.15 33.69
C ASN A 287 -2.63 -14.39 32.81
N VAL A 288 -2.92 -15.56 33.36
CA VAL A 288 -2.76 -16.85 32.65
C VAL A 288 -3.58 -16.91 31.36
N ALA A 289 -4.78 -16.32 31.32
CA ALA A 289 -5.62 -16.30 30.12
C ALA A 289 -4.96 -15.49 28.98
N THR A 290 -4.13 -14.49 29.30
CA THR A 290 -3.39 -13.72 28.28
C THR A 290 -2.26 -14.50 27.61
N VAL A 291 -1.68 -15.49 28.31
CA VAL A 291 -0.70 -16.44 27.71
C VAL A 291 -1.39 -17.34 26.69
N ILE A 292 -2.57 -17.87 27.05
CA ILE A 292 -3.40 -18.66 26.13
C ILE A 292 -3.82 -17.80 24.93
N PHE A 293 -4.23 -16.56 25.17
CA PHE A 293 -4.56 -15.62 24.11
C PHE A 293 -3.37 -15.34 23.17
N ALA A 294 -2.17 -15.19 23.70
CA ALA A 294 -0.96 -14.99 22.88
C ALA A 294 -0.66 -16.20 21.98
N ILE A 295 -0.83 -17.43 22.49
CA ILE A 295 -0.75 -18.67 21.70
C ILE A 295 -1.76 -18.63 20.55
N LEU A 296 -3.02 -18.32 20.85
CA LEU A 296 -4.09 -18.21 19.85
C LEU A 296 -3.77 -17.13 18.81
N MET A 297 -3.26 -15.97 19.22
CA MET A 297 -2.88 -14.89 18.30
C MET A 297 -1.70 -15.25 17.41
N SER A 298 -0.73 -16.00 17.92
CA SER A 298 0.41 -16.50 17.15
C SER A 298 -0.03 -17.51 16.08
N ILE A 299 -0.93 -18.44 16.42
CA ILE A 299 -1.51 -19.38 15.46
C ILE A 299 -2.39 -18.63 14.44
N TRP A 300 -3.23 -17.71 14.92
CA TRP A 300 -4.12 -16.90 14.08
C TRP A 300 -3.34 -16.05 13.08
N ALA A 301 -2.22 -15.43 13.48
CA ALA A 301 -1.43 -14.60 12.58
C ALA A 301 -0.89 -15.39 11.38
N ARG A 302 -0.40 -16.61 11.61
CA ARG A 302 0.03 -17.51 10.54
C ARG A 302 -1.16 -18.03 9.73
N GLY A 303 -2.19 -18.52 10.41
CA GLY A 303 -3.40 -19.03 9.76
C GLY A 303 -4.10 -18.00 8.88
N PHE A 304 -4.10 -16.72 9.27
CA PHE A 304 -4.64 -15.63 8.46
C PHE A 304 -3.84 -15.43 7.16
N VAL A 305 -2.51 -15.40 7.23
CA VAL A 305 -1.67 -15.20 6.04
C VAL A 305 -1.88 -16.34 5.03
N GLU A 306 -1.92 -17.58 5.50
CA GLU A 306 -2.16 -18.74 4.63
C GLU A 306 -3.61 -18.77 4.10
N GLY A 307 -4.59 -18.48 4.96
CA GLY A 307 -5.99 -18.33 4.54
C GLY A 307 -6.18 -17.22 3.50
N TRP A 308 -5.45 -16.11 3.63
CA TRP A 308 -5.45 -15.03 2.65
C TRP A 308 -4.83 -15.46 1.32
N LYS A 309 -3.69 -16.17 1.31
CA LYS A 309 -3.10 -16.69 0.07
C LYS A 309 -4.09 -17.58 -0.69
N ARG A 310 -4.76 -18.48 0.02
CA ARG A 310 -5.78 -19.35 -0.58
C ARG A 310 -6.97 -18.56 -1.15
N GLY A 311 -7.49 -17.60 -0.39
CA GLY A 311 -8.56 -16.71 -0.86
C GLY A 311 -8.13 -15.84 -2.05
N GLN A 312 -6.88 -15.39 -2.07
CA GLN A 312 -6.30 -14.66 -3.19
C GLN A 312 -6.24 -15.51 -4.45
N SER A 313 -5.85 -16.80 -4.36
CA SER A 313 -5.83 -17.72 -5.50
C SER A 313 -7.22 -17.95 -6.09
N GLU A 314 -8.27 -18.01 -5.25
CA GLU A 314 -9.66 -18.08 -5.73
C GLU A 314 -10.05 -16.82 -6.51
N LEU A 315 -9.71 -15.64 -5.98
CA LEU A 315 -9.96 -14.36 -6.67
C LEU A 315 -9.17 -14.25 -7.97
N GLN A 316 -7.92 -14.70 -8.00
CA GLN A 316 -7.11 -14.75 -9.22
C GLN A 316 -7.77 -15.60 -10.30
N CYS A 317 -8.29 -16.78 -9.93
CA CYS A 317 -8.99 -17.65 -10.84
C CYS A 317 -10.29 -17.01 -11.34
N ARG A 318 -11.08 -16.45 -10.43
CA ARG A 318 -12.37 -15.81 -10.76
C ARG A 318 -12.20 -14.58 -11.64
N TRP A 319 -11.08 -13.87 -11.51
CA TRP A 319 -10.80 -12.65 -12.28
C TRP A 319 -9.95 -12.87 -13.52
N ASP A 320 -9.57 -14.12 -13.82
CA ASP A 320 -8.70 -14.47 -14.95
C ASP A 320 -7.37 -13.70 -14.90
N SER A 321 -6.83 -13.58 -13.68
CA SER A 321 -5.57 -12.89 -13.38
C SER A 321 -4.40 -13.87 -13.18
N ILE A 322 -4.62 -15.18 -13.36
CA ILE A 322 -3.62 -16.24 -13.18
C ILE A 322 -2.54 -16.18 -14.26
N ASP A 323 -2.93 -15.99 -15.52
CA ASP A 323 -2.03 -15.99 -16.68
C ASP A 323 -1.30 -14.64 -16.88
N PHE A 324 -1.49 -13.68 -15.97
CA PHE A 324 -0.67 -12.48 -15.92
C PHE A 324 0.73 -12.81 -15.40
N HIS A 325 1.53 -13.47 -16.24
CA HIS A 325 2.93 -13.69 -15.97
C HIS A 325 3.67 -12.35 -15.92
N GLU A 326 4.40 -12.10 -14.83
CA GLU A 326 5.35 -10.97 -14.68
C GLU A 326 6.30 -10.85 -15.89
N CYS A 327 6.56 -11.95 -16.59
CA CYS A 327 7.36 -11.98 -17.82
C CYS A 327 6.77 -11.19 -19.02
N ASN A 328 5.47 -10.90 -19.02
CA ASN A 328 4.78 -10.15 -20.08
C ASN A 328 4.48 -8.69 -19.67
N GLU A 329 4.92 -8.26 -18.49
CA GLU A 329 4.79 -6.86 -18.07
C GLU A 329 5.61 -5.95 -19.02
N PRO A 330 5.02 -4.83 -19.50
CA PRO A 330 5.78 -3.89 -20.30
C PRO A 330 6.92 -3.25 -19.50
N ILE A 331 8.02 -2.96 -20.20
CA ILE A 331 9.16 -2.24 -19.62
C ILE A 331 8.70 -0.83 -19.22
N ARG A 332 9.12 -0.37 -18.05
CA ARG A 332 8.80 0.98 -17.57
C ARG A 332 9.37 2.04 -18.55
N PRO A 333 8.56 3.03 -18.97
CA PRO A 333 9.00 4.10 -19.88
C PRO A 333 10.26 4.85 -19.42
N ASP A 334 10.37 5.15 -18.12
CA ASP A 334 11.51 5.87 -17.54
C ASP A 334 12.82 5.08 -17.66
N PHE A 335 12.72 3.75 -17.54
CA PHE A 335 13.85 2.83 -17.70
C PHE A 335 14.33 2.80 -19.16
N GLU A 336 13.40 2.66 -20.12
CA GLU A 336 13.76 2.70 -21.55
C GLU A 336 14.41 4.02 -21.97
N LYS A 337 14.03 5.13 -21.32
CA LYS A 337 14.60 6.46 -21.55
C LYS A 337 16.04 6.57 -21.03
N GLN A 338 16.29 6.11 -19.80
CA GLN A 338 17.56 6.31 -19.12
C GLN A 338 18.64 5.31 -19.58
N VAL A 339 18.24 4.12 -20.04
CA VAL A 339 19.14 3.04 -20.42
C VAL A 339 19.35 2.99 -21.93
N ARG A 340 20.58 3.28 -22.38
CA ARG A 340 20.96 3.23 -23.81
C ARG A 340 21.36 1.83 -24.28
N SER A 341 21.89 1.00 -23.38
CA SER A 341 22.36 -0.35 -23.68
C SER A 341 21.20 -1.28 -23.99
N LYS A 342 21.29 -2.04 -25.09
CA LYS A 342 20.27 -3.01 -25.52
C LYS A 342 20.86 -4.41 -25.60
N ARG A 343 20.09 -5.40 -25.14
CA ARG A 343 20.42 -6.83 -25.23
C ARG A 343 19.24 -7.59 -25.84
N LYS A 344 19.52 -8.62 -26.64
CA LYS A 344 18.48 -9.50 -27.18
C LYS A 344 17.96 -10.40 -26.05
N ASN A 345 16.66 -10.33 -25.77
CA ASN A 345 16.01 -11.20 -24.81
C ASN A 345 15.87 -12.62 -25.41
N ILE A 346 16.28 -13.64 -24.63
CA ILE A 346 16.28 -15.04 -25.06
C ILE A 346 14.86 -15.57 -25.26
N LYS A 347 13.91 -15.14 -24.42
CA LYS A 347 12.51 -15.59 -24.47
C LYS A 347 11.69 -14.85 -25.53
N THR A 348 11.83 -13.52 -25.63
CA THR A 348 11.00 -12.71 -26.54
C THR A 348 11.62 -12.51 -27.92
N GLY A 349 12.92 -12.79 -28.07
CA GLY A 349 13.70 -12.55 -29.29
C GLY A 349 13.94 -11.07 -29.62
N ARG A 350 13.40 -10.13 -28.83
CA ARG A 350 13.44 -8.69 -29.07
C ARG A 350 14.70 -8.06 -28.46
N LYS A 351 15.20 -6.97 -29.07
CA LYS A 351 16.24 -6.13 -28.48
C LYS A 351 15.60 -5.21 -27.43
N GLU A 352 15.88 -5.46 -26.17
CA GLU A 352 15.34 -4.74 -25.01
C GLU A 352 16.44 -3.96 -24.29
N SER A 353 16.11 -2.85 -23.63
CA SER A 353 17.06 -2.12 -22.80
C SER A 353 17.51 -2.98 -21.60
N HIS A 354 18.81 -3.00 -21.31
CA HIS A 354 19.39 -3.85 -20.27
C HIS A 354 20.55 -3.14 -19.56
N VAL A 355 20.60 -3.25 -18.23
CA VAL A 355 21.68 -2.72 -17.39
C VAL A 355 22.50 -3.89 -16.85
N SER A 356 23.82 -3.79 -16.89
CA SER A 356 24.71 -4.82 -16.34
C SER A 356 24.71 -4.80 -14.81
N ILE A 357 24.96 -5.95 -14.19
CA ILE A 357 24.97 -6.10 -12.73
C ILE A 357 26.04 -5.21 -12.10
N GLU A 358 27.21 -5.09 -12.74
CA GLU A 358 28.32 -4.24 -12.28
C GLU A 358 27.93 -2.76 -12.15
N GLN A 359 27.03 -2.27 -13.01
CA GLN A 359 26.53 -0.90 -12.94
C GLN A 359 25.38 -0.74 -11.93
N LYS A 360 24.65 -1.82 -11.63
CA LYS A 360 23.51 -1.81 -10.71
C LYS A 360 23.95 -1.99 -9.26
N LEU A 361 24.95 -2.82 -9.01
CA LEU A 361 25.45 -3.15 -7.66
C LEU A 361 25.83 -1.92 -6.82
N PRO A 362 26.66 -0.97 -7.27
CA PRO A 362 27.02 0.19 -6.45
C PRO A 362 25.82 1.08 -6.11
N LYS A 363 24.79 1.13 -6.97
CA LYS A 363 23.56 1.89 -6.73
C LYS A 363 22.69 1.24 -5.67
N ILE A 364 22.59 -0.09 -5.71
CA ILE A 364 21.88 -0.87 -4.68
C ILE A 364 22.61 -0.74 -3.34
N LEU A 365 23.94 -0.83 -3.32
CA LEU A 365 24.74 -0.65 -2.11
C LEU A 365 24.55 0.75 -1.50
N LEU A 366 24.56 1.80 -2.34
CA LEU A 366 24.27 3.16 -1.90
C LEU A 366 22.86 3.27 -1.29
N SER A 367 21.85 2.68 -1.94
CA SER A 367 20.49 2.64 -1.43
C SER A 367 20.41 1.99 -0.04
N ILE A 368 20.98 0.80 0.11
CA ILE A 368 20.99 0.07 1.39
C ILE A 368 21.69 0.90 2.47
N SER A 369 22.84 1.53 2.15
CA SER A 369 23.56 2.40 3.09
C SER A 369 22.72 3.60 3.54
N VAL A 370 21.96 4.24 2.64
CA VAL A 370 21.08 5.36 3.02
C VAL A 370 19.91 4.88 3.88
N VAL A 371 19.31 3.72 3.58
CA VAL A 371 18.25 3.14 4.42
C VAL A 371 18.78 2.86 5.84
N LEU A 372 19.97 2.26 5.96
CA LEU A 372 20.61 1.99 7.25
C LEU A 372 20.95 3.27 8.02
N LEU A 373 21.45 4.30 7.34
CA LEU A 373 21.71 5.61 7.96
C LEU A 373 20.43 6.21 8.56
N MET A 374 19.31 6.13 7.83
CA MET A 374 18.02 6.63 8.31
C MET A 374 17.49 5.84 9.52
N ILE A 375 17.73 4.53 9.55
CA ILE A 375 17.42 3.68 10.72
C ILE A 375 18.27 4.09 11.92
N ILE A 376 19.57 4.36 11.74
CA ILE A 376 20.44 4.83 12.82
C ILE A 376 19.94 6.17 13.37
N ILE A 377 19.49 7.09 12.50
CA ILE A 377 18.91 8.37 12.94
C ILE A 377 17.68 8.13 13.83
N VAL A 378 16.79 7.21 13.47
CA VAL A 378 15.65 6.82 14.31
C VAL A 378 16.12 6.27 15.67
N CYS A 379 17.12 5.39 15.70
CA CYS A 379 17.66 4.88 16.96
C CYS A 379 18.23 6.00 17.85
N LEU A 380 18.87 7.01 17.25
CA LEU A 380 19.40 8.17 17.97
C LEU A 380 18.29 9.09 18.52
N THR A 381 17.18 9.26 17.79
CA THR A 381 16.04 10.03 18.31
C THR A 381 15.41 9.35 19.52
N ILE A 382 15.30 8.02 19.50
CA ILE A 382 14.81 7.24 20.66
C ILE A 382 15.77 7.38 21.84
N PHE A 383 17.08 7.25 21.60
CA PHE A 383 18.07 7.43 22.65
C PHE A 383 17.97 8.84 23.27
N SER A 384 17.75 9.85 22.45
CA SER A 384 17.52 11.23 22.90
C SER A 384 16.23 11.36 23.74
N ILE A 385 15.15 10.66 23.38
CA ILE A 385 13.92 10.61 24.18
C ILE A 385 14.18 9.94 25.54
N ILE A 386 14.99 8.87 25.59
CA ILE A 386 15.35 8.20 26.85
C ILE A 386 16.13 9.16 27.76
N VAL A 387 17.14 9.85 27.21
CA VAL A 387 17.90 10.86 27.96
C VAL A 387 16.97 11.98 28.44
N TYR A 388 16.07 12.47 27.59
CA TYR A 388 15.05 13.44 27.98
C TYR A 388 14.22 12.96 29.18
N ARG A 389 13.74 11.71 29.16
CA ARG A 389 12.97 11.12 30.28
C ARG A 389 13.76 11.11 31.58
N ILE A 390 15.05 10.78 31.54
CA ILE A 390 15.92 10.78 32.73
C ILE A 390 16.06 12.21 33.28
N GLN A 391 16.33 13.19 32.42
CA GLN A 391 16.52 14.58 32.82
C GLN A 391 15.24 15.21 33.39
N ILE A 392 14.09 15.02 32.74
CA ILE A 392 12.83 15.58 33.23
C ILE A 392 12.38 14.92 34.55
N THR A 393 12.68 13.64 34.74
CA THR A 393 12.43 12.94 36.02
C THR A 393 13.22 13.58 37.14
N TYR A 394 14.49 13.91 36.89
CA TYR A 394 15.33 14.60 37.86
C TYR A 394 14.78 15.99 38.21
N VAL A 395 14.37 16.77 37.20
CA VAL A 395 13.80 18.12 37.42
C VAL A 395 12.48 18.07 38.18
N LEU A 396 11.53 17.22 37.77
CA LEU A 396 10.19 17.18 38.39
C LEU A 396 10.22 16.71 39.85
N LYS A 397 11.18 15.84 40.21
CA LYS A 397 11.43 15.46 41.60
C LYS A 397 11.93 16.63 42.44
N ASN A 398 12.79 17.50 41.89
CA ASN A 398 13.30 18.68 42.59
C ASN A 398 12.24 19.78 42.79
N VAL A 399 11.24 19.87 41.89
CA VAL A 399 10.16 20.88 41.97
C VAL A 399 8.99 20.40 42.84
N SER A 400 9.09 19.24 43.50
CA SER A 400 8.09 18.69 44.43
C SER A 400 6.70 18.40 43.83
N VAL A 401 6.58 18.28 42.49
CA VAL A 401 5.35 17.86 41.79
C VAL A 401 5.30 16.33 41.65
N SER A 402 5.51 15.62 42.77
CA SER A 402 5.75 14.16 42.78
C SER A 402 4.53 13.35 42.30
N SER A 403 3.31 13.80 42.62
CA SER A 403 2.08 13.06 42.36
C SER A 403 1.74 12.91 40.86
N TYR A 404 2.08 13.91 40.04
CA TYR A 404 1.77 13.91 38.59
C TYR A 404 2.99 13.63 37.71
N SER A 405 4.18 13.48 38.31
CA SER A 405 5.45 13.32 37.59
C SER A 405 5.40 12.18 36.57
N SER A 406 4.95 10.98 36.96
CA SER A 406 4.94 9.82 36.08
C SER A 406 4.01 10.00 34.86
N ILE A 407 2.88 10.67 35.03
CA ILE A 407 1.92 10.93 33.96
C ILE A 407 2.49 11.97 33.00
N ILE A 408 2.98 13.09 33.53
CA ILE A 408 3.56 14.18 32.72
C ILE A 408 4.71 13.64 31.86
N ILE A 409 5.64 12.89 32.44
CA ILE A 409 6.80 12.33 31.72
C ILE A 409 6.36 11.39 30.60
N THR A 410 5.35 10.57 30.85
CA THR A 410 4.84 9.61 29.85
C THR A 410 4.13 10.33 28.71
N VAL A 411 3.30 11.33 29.02
CA VAL A 411 2.56 12.11 28.02
C VAL A 411 3.52 12.97 27.18
N THR A 412 4.46 13.69 27.79
CA THR A 412 5.39 14.55 27.05
C THR A 412 6.33 13.73 26.17
N SER A 413 6.87 12.61 26.65
CA SER A 413 7.71 11.73 25.84
C SER A 413 6.95 11.09 24.67
N ALA A 414 5.67 10.72 24.86
CA ALA A 414 4.82 10.23 23.78
C ALA A 414 4.55 11.32 22.71
N ILE A 415 4.29 12.56 23.14
CA ILE A 415 4.08 13.69 22.22
C ILE A 415 5.37 13.99 21.42
N MET A 416 6.54 14.03 22.08
CA MET A 416 7.81 14.25 21.38
C MET A 416 8.08 13.15 20.35
N ASN A 417 7.86 11.89 20.71
CA ASN A 417 8.00 10.76 19.80
C ASN A 417 7.06 10.87 18.59
N LEU A 418 5.81 11.28 18.83
CA LEU A 418 4.83 11.51 17.76
C LEU A 418 5.27 12.63 16.82
N ILE A 419 5.72 13.78 17.35
CA ILE A 419 6.19 14.91 16.55
C ILE A 419 7.40 14.51 15.70
N CYS A 420 8.40 13.85 16.29
CA CYS A 420 9.55 13.34 15.54
C CYS A 420 9.12 12.39 14.41
N SER A 421 8.19 11.48 14.70
CA SER A 421 7.68 10.53 13.70
C SER A 421 6.93 11.22 12.56
N LEU A 422 6.14 12.25 12.86
CA LEU A 422 5.40 13.04 11.88
C LEU A 422 6.32 13.85 10.95
N ILE A 423 7.49 14.27 11.42
CA ILE A 423 8.48 14.98 10.60
C ILE A 423 9.31 14.00 9.76
N LEU A 424 9.74 12.89 10.36
CA LEU A 424 10.69 11.98 9.73
C LEU A 424 10.04 11.11 8.64
N SER A 425 8.76 10.73 8.78
CA SER A 425 8.08 9.85 7.82
C SER A 425 7.92 10.48 6.42
N PRO A 426 7.40 11.72 6.27
CA PRO A 426 7.31 12.38 4.96
C PRO A 426 8.70 12.65 4.35
N LEU A 427 9.69 13.00 5.18
CA LEU A 427 11.06 13.21 4.73
C LEU A 427 11.63 11.91 4.13
N TYR A 428 11.48 10.79 4.83
CA TYR A 428 11.95 9.51 4.34
C TYR A 428 11.20 9.05 3.09
N TYR A 429 9.88 9.25 3.02
CA TYR A 429 9.10 8.95 1.81
C TYR A 429 9.68 9.62 0.56
N TYR A 430 10.02 10.92 0.66
CA TYR A 430 10.66 11.67 -0.42
C TYR A 430 12.04 11.08 -0.78
N ILE A 431 12.87 10.80 0.23
CA ILE A 431 14.21 10.21 0.04
C ILE A 431 14.11 8.82 -0.62
N ALA A 432 13.21 7.96 -0.14
CA ALA A 432 12.99 6.60 -0.64
C ALA A 432 12.55 6.62 -2.11
N GLN A 433 11.70 7.57 -2.50
CA GLN A 433 11.30 7.75 -3.90
C GLN A 433 12.51 8.09 -4.78
N LYS A 434 13.32 9.08 -4.37
CA LYS A 434 14.51 9.51 -5.12
C LYS A 434 15.56 8.41 -5.27
N ILE A 435 15.79 7.63 -4.22
CA ILE A 435 16.73 6.51 -4.25
C ILE A 435 16.20 5.38 -5.13
N THR A 436 14.91 5.08 -5.06
CA THR A 436 14.33 4.00 -5.88
C THR A 436 14.29 4.39 -7.36
N ASP A 437 14.12 5.68 -7.68
CA ASP A 437 14.32 6.20 -9.04
C ASP A 437 15.79 6.05 -9.49
N TYR A 438 16.76 6.22 -8.58
CA TYR A 438 18.19 6.05 -8.86
C TYR A 438 18.59 4.58 -9.10
N GLU A 439 17.89 3.61 -8.52
CA GLU A 439 18.14 2.16 -8.67
C GLU A 439 17.84 1.60 -10.08
N LEU A 440 17.09 2.33 -10.91
CA LEU A 440 16.74 1.96 -12.29
C LEU A 440 16.09 0.56 -12.41
N HIS A 441 14.90 0.40 -11.83
CA HIS A 441 14.12 -0.85 -11.99
C HIS A 441 13.51 -0.96 -13.39
N LYS A 442 13.50 -2.19 -13.94
CA LYS A 442 13.06 -2.45 -15.32
C LYS A 442 11.53 -2.44 -15.44
N TYR A 443 10.86 -3.06 -14.47
CA TYR A 443 9.41 -3.21 -14.42
C TYR A 443 8.79 -2.32 -13.34
N GLN A 444 7.50 -2.01 -13.49
CA GLN A 444 6.80 -1.17 -12.52
C GLN A 444 6.54 -1.95 -11.23
N SER A 445 6.24 -3.24 -11.32
CA SER A 445 6.13 -4.15 -10.17
C SER A 445 7.40 -4.18 -9.30
N GLU A 446 8.58 -4.35 -9.92
CA GLU A 446 9.88 -4.33 -9.23
C GLU A 446 10.14 -2.99 -8.53
N TYR A 447 9.85 -1.87 -9.23
CA TYR A 447 10.00 -0.53 -8.67
C TYR A 447 9.11 -0.33 -7.45
N GLU A 448 7.82 -0.67 -7.55
CA GLU A 448 6.86 -0.52 -6.47
C GLU A 448 7.22 -1.43 -5.28
N ALA A 449 7.61 -2.68 -5.53
CA ALA A 449 8.04 -3.60 -4.48
C ALA A 449 9.28 -3.07 -3.74
N ALA A 450 10.29 -2.60 -4.48
CA ALA A 450 11.52 -2.05 -3.89
C ALA A 450 11.26 -0.74 -3.13
N PHE A 451 10.35 0.11 -3.61
CA PHE A 451 9.93 1.33 -2.92
C PHE A 451 9.15 1.01 -1.64
N SER A 452 8.12 0.18 -1.73
CA SER A 452 7.28 -0.23 -0.61
C SER A 452 8.09 -0.93 0.48
N LEU A 453 9.06 -1.79 0.12
CA LEU A 453 9.91 -2.46 1.10
C LEU A 453 10.78 -1.46 1.89
N LYS A 454 11.37 -0.45 1.22
CA LYS A 454 12.18 0.58 1.88
C LYS A 454 11.35 1.41 2.85
N VAL A 455 10.21 1.93 2.38
CA VAL A 455 9.26 2.69 3.20
C VAL A 455 8.80 1.87 4.40
N TYR A 456 8.40 0.61 4.17
CA TYR A 456 7.98 -0.29 5.22
C TYR A 456 9.07 -0.52 6.28
N ILE A 457 10.31 -0.85 5.89
CA ILE A 457 11.40 -1.11 6.86
C ILE A 457 11.64 0.12 7.73
N PHE A 458 11.68 1.30 7.13
CA PHE A 458 11.86 2.54 7.86
C PHE A 458 10.68 2.84 8.79
N GLU A 459 9.45 2.79 8.27
CA GLU A 459 8.24 3.05 9.07
C GLU A 459 8.07 2.04 10.20
N PHE A 460 8.42 0.77 9.94
CA PHE A 460 8.41 -0.27 10.95
C PHE A 460 9.31 0.10 12.13
N VAL A 461 10.57 0.48 11.86
CA VAL A 461 11.46 0.93 12.94
C VAL A 461 10.94 2.21 13.56
N ASN A 462 10.52 3.20 12.79
CA ASN A 462 10.09 4.51 13.29
C ASN A 462 8.89 4.42 14.24
N PHE A 463 7.85 3.66 13.86
CA PHE A 463 6.65 3.52 14.69
C PHE A 463 6.80 2.47 15.78
N TYR A 464 7.34 1.30 15.46
CA TYR A 464 7.38 0.19 16.42
C TYR A 464 8.56 0.24 17.37
N SER A 465 9.66 0.96 17.12
CA SER A 465 10.81 0.99 18.04
C SER A 465 10.47 1.58 19.42
N SER A 466 9.75 2.70 19.44
CA SER A 466 9.22 3.29 20.67
C SER A 466 8.20 2.37 21.35
N LEU A 467 7.39 1.66 20.55
CA LEU A 467 6.48 0.64 21.05
C LEU A 467 7.18 -0.63 21.50
N PHE A 468 8.33 -1.05 20.95
CA PHE A 468 9.11 -2.17 21.47
C PHE A 468 9.69 -1.77 22.82
N TYR A 469 10.24 -0.56 22.93
CA TYR A 469 10.66 0.02 24.21
C TYR A 469 9.52 0.11 25.24
N VAL A 470 8.30 0.48 24.83
CA VAL A 470 7.11 0.56 25.70
C VAL A 470 6.39 -0.79 25.87
N ALA A 471 6.50 -1.74 24.93
CA ALA A 471 5.89 -3.08 24.94
C ALA A 471 6.72 -4.08 25.74
N PHE A 472 7.98 -3.75 26.03
CA PHE A 472 8.63 -4.23 27.24
C PHE A 472 7.90 -3.76 28.54
N PHE A 473 6.80 -2.98 28.43
CA PHE A 473 6.02 -2.47 29.56
C PHE A 473 4.47 -2.33 29.46
N LYS A 474 3.72 -2.49 28.35
CA LYS A 474 2.22 -2.70 28.37
C LYS A 474 1.52 -2.69 27.00
N GLY A 475 0.47 -3.52 26.88
CA GLY A 475 -0.71 -3.28 26.02
C GLY A 475 -1.28 -4.53 25.31
N ARG A 476 -2.54 -4.92 25.59
CA ARG A 476 -3.15 -6.20 25.09
C ARG A 476 -4.59 -6.08 24.51
N LEU A 477 -5.10 -4.86 24.25
CA LEU A 477 -6.43 -4.61 23.61
C LEU A 477 -6.37 -4.29 22.10
N ALA A 478 -5.21 -4.49 21.47
CA ALA A 478 -4.96 -4.08 20.08
C ALA A 478 -5.97 -4.63 19.04
N PRO A 479 -6.42 -5.89 19.10
CA PRO A 479 -7.32 -6.44 18.07
C PRO A 479 -8.68 -5.74 18.02
N LEU A 480 -9.24 -5.30 19.15
CA LEU A 480 -10.52 -4.59 19.19
C LEU A 480 -10.40 -3.22 18.53
N PHE A 481 -9.36 -2.45 18.86
CA PHE A 481 -9.13 -1.15 18.25
C PHE A 481 -8.82 -1.27 16.75
N ALA A 482 -8.06 -2.30 16.35
CA ALA A 482 -7.82 -2.60 14.93
C ALA A 482 -9.12 -2.93 14.18
N LEU A 483 -10.00 -3.74 14.77
CA LEU A 483 -11.31 -4.06 14.18
C LEU A 483 -12.17 -2.81 14.01
N LEU A 484 -12.28 -1.97 15.05
CA LEU A 484 -13.06 -0.72 15.00
C LEU A 484 -12.49 0.24 13.95
N ASN A 485 -11.16 0.38 13.90
CA ASN A 485 -10.49 1.19 12.90
C ASN A 485 -10.80 0.68 11.48
N ASN A 486 -10.62 -0.62 11.22
CA ASN A 486 -10.83 -1.20 9.89
C ASN A 486 -12.28 -1.08 9.41
N ILE A 487 -13.27 -1.26 10.29
CA ILE A 487 -14.69 -1.09 9.93
C ILE A 487 -14.95 0.32 9.41
N LEU A 488 -14.34 1.34 10.03
CA LEU A 488 -14.43 2.73 9.59
C LEU A 488 -13.59 2.98 8.33
N GLU A 489 -12.38 2.45 8.28
CA GLU A 489 -11.41 2.66 7.21
C GLU A 489 -11.93 2.15 5.86
N ILE A 490 -12.51 0.93 5.80
CA ILE A 490 -13.13 0.38 4.58
C ILE A 490 -14.08 1.41 3.96
N ARG A 491 -14.92 2.03 4.79
CA ARG A 491 -15.98 2.95 4.33
C ARG A 491 -15.43 4.32 4.00
N PHE A 492 -14.49 4.81 4.80
CA PHE A 492 -13.86 6.11 4.59
C PHE A 492 -13.05 6.12 3.30
N ASP A 493 -12.25 5.08 3.04
CA ASP A 493 -11.48 4.96 1.79
C ASP A 493 -12.38 4.77 0.57
N ALA A 494 -13.42 3.95 0.68
CA ALA A 494 -14.42 3.81 -0.38
C ALA A 494 -15.08 5.16 -0.73
N TRP A 495 -15.48 5.93 0.29
CA TRP A 495 -16.06 7.25 0.10
C TRP A 495 -15.08 8.23 -0.54
N LYS A 496 -13.84 8.26 -0.06
CA LYS A 496 -12.76 9.11 -0.55
C LYS A 496 -12.45 8.84 -2.02
N LEU A 497 -12.32 7.57 -2.43
CA LEU A 497 -12.08 7.16 -3.81
C LEU A 497 -13.26 7.47 -4.75
N LEU A 498 -14.50 7.41 -4.27
CA LEU A 498 -15.68 7.67 -5.10
C LEU A 498 -16.09 9.14 -5.19
N THR A 499 -15.70 9.99 -4.22
CA THR A 499 -16.21 11.37 -4.13
C THR A 499 -15.12 12.43 -4.16
N ARG A 500 -13.94 12.18 -3.58
CA ARG A 500 -12.88 13.19 -3.40
C ARG A 500 -11.75 13.06 -4.42
N TYR A 501 -11.37 11.84 -4.77
CA TYR A 501 -10.30 11.59 -5.74
C TYR A 501 -10.80 11.54 -7.18
N ARG A 502 -9.86 11.80 -8.10
CA ARG A 502 -10.04 11.48 -9.53
C ARG A 502 -10.01 9.95 -9.68
N ARG A 503 -10.67 9.45 -10.72
CA ARG A 503 -10.74 8.01 -10.99
C ARG A 503 -9.32 7.48 -11.21
N PRO A 504 -8.91 6.41 -10.51
CA PRO A 504 -7.63 5.77 -10.80
C PRO A 504 -7.66 5.11 -12.18
N VAL A 505 -6.52 5.10 -12.86
CA VAL A 505 -6.35 4.27 -14.06
C VAL A 505 -6.38 2.81 -13.61
N LEU A 506 -7.14 1.99 -14.33
CA LEU A 506 -7.19 0.55 -14.06
C LEU A 506 -5.79 -0.04 -14.28
N HIS A 507 -5.30 -0.77 -13.29
CA HIS A 507 -4.10 -1.58 -13.40
C HIS A 507 -4.47 -3.03 -13.14
N LYS A 508 -4.04 -3.92 -14.03
CA LYS A 508 -4.11 -5.37 -13.81
C LYS A 508 -3.17 -5.76 -12.69
N ALA A 509 -3.62 -6.67 -11.84
CA ALA A 509 -2.84 -7.18 -10.72
C ALA A 509 -3.28 -8.61 -10.43
N ALA A 510 -2.33 -9.51 -10.16
CA ALA A 510 -2.65 -10.87 -9.73
C ALA A 510 -2.73 -10.96 -8.20
N ASN A 511 -2.06 -10.07 -7.47
CA ASN A 511 -1.91 -10.17 -6.02
C ASN A 511 -1.75 -8.78 -5.40
N ILE A 512 -1.67 -8.72 -4.07
CA ILE A 512 -1.33 -7.49 -3.33
C ILE A 512 0.16 -7.12 -3.42
N GLY A 513 0.96 -7.86 -4.19
CA GLY A 513 2.40 -7.63 -4.38
C GLY A 513 3.24 -8.05 -3.18
N ILE A 514 4.27 -7.24 -2.89
CA ILE A 514 5.26 -7.49 -1.82
C ILE A 514 4.61 -7.61 -0.43
N TRP A 515 3.41 -7.06 -0.24
CA TRP A 515 2.70 -7.06 1.04
C TRP A 515 2.41 -8.46 1.57
N THR A 516 2.20 -9.47 0.70
CA THR A 516 2.04 -10.86 1.17
C THR A 516 3.32 -11.37 1.84
N ALA A 517 4.50 -11.05 1.28
CA ALA A 517 5.78 -11.41 1.88
C ALA A 517 6.05 -10.64 3.18
N ILE A 518 5.67 -9.35 3.22
CA ILE A 518 5.77 -8.52 4.44
C ILE A 518 4.88 -9.09 5.55
N LEU A 519 3.61 -9.37 5.26
CA LEU A 519 2.67 -9.97 6.22
C LEU A 519 3.15 -11.33 6.72
N SER A 520 3.67 -12.16 5.83
CA SER A 520 4.30 -13.43 6.22
C SER A 520 5.48 -13.19 7.17
N SER A 521 6.37 -12.25 6.87
CA SER A 521 7.51 -11.94 7.72
C SER A 521 7.06 -11.43 9.10
N ILE A 522 6.08 -10.52 9.16
CA ILE A 522 5.49 -10.03 10.40
C ILE A 522 4.91 -11.18 11.22
N SER A 523 4.22 -12.13 10.57
CA SER A 523 3.62 -13.28 11.27
C SER A 523 4.67 -14.19 11.93
N TYR A 524 5.86 -14.36 11.34
CA TYR A 524 6.98 -15.06 11.98
C TYR A 524 7.55 -14.27 13.16
N PHE A 525 7.84 -12.97 12.97
CA PHE A 525 8.34 -12.13 14.05
C PHE A 525 7.34 -11.98 15.21
N ALA A 526 6.03 -12.06 14.95
CA ALA A 526 5.01 -12.02 15.99
C ALA A 526 5.08 -13.22 16.95
N VAL A 527 5.41 -14.43 16.46
CA VAL A 527 5.60 -15.61 17.32
C VAL A 527 6.75 -15.38 18.29
N LEU A 528 7.91 -14.95 17.76
CA LEU A 528 9.09 -14.63 18.57
C LEU A 528 8.81 -13.52 19.57
N THR A 529 8.15 -12.43 19.14
CA THR A 529 7.84 -11.27 19.97
C THR A 529 6.89 -11.66 21.10
N ASN A 530 5.82 -12.42 20.82
CA ASN A 530 4.88 -12.88 21.84
C ASN A 530 5.57 -13.76 22.88
N GLY A 531 6.41 -14.70 22.45
CA GLY A 531 7.20 -15.54 23.35
C GLY A 531 8.15 -14.72 24.23
N ALA A 532 8.86 -13.74 23.63
CA ALA A 532 9.78 -12.86 24.35
C ALA A 532 9.07 -11.95 25.36
N VAL A 533 7.91 -11.38 25.01
CA VAL A 533 7.09 -10.59 25.92
C VAL A 533 6.67 -11.43 27.13
N ILE A 534 6.16 -12.64 26.93
CA ILE A 534 5.79 -13.53 28.05
C ILE A 534 7.01 -13.92 28.89
N ALA A 535 8.15 -14.21 28.27
CA ALA A 535 9.33 -14.62 29.01
C ALA A 535 9.93 -13.48 29.85
N TRP A 536 10.05 -12.28 29.28
CA TRP A 536 10.88 -11.21 29.86
C TRP A 536 10.09 -10.12 30.57
N THR A 537 8.85 -9.83 30.16
CA THR A 537 8.07 -8.69 30.70
C THR A 537 6.96 -9.12 31.64
N SER A 538 6.46 -10.33 31.47
CA SER A 538 5.40 -10.91 32.30
C SER A 538 5.95 -11.51 33.60
N GLU A 539 5.10 -11.52 34.64
CA GLU A 539 5.33 -12.26 35.88
C GLU A 539 5.03 -13.76 35.75
N PHE A 540 4.63 -14.23 34.57
CA PHE A 540 4.22 -15.63 34.38
C PHE A 540 5.32 -16.63 34.75
N ILE A 541 6.54 -16.47 34.21
CA ILE A 541 7.65 -17.41 34.46
C ILE A 541 8.10 -17.40 35.93
N PRO A 542 8.33 -16.24 36.58
CA PRO A 542 8.67 -16.23 38.01
C PRO A 542 7.57 -16.81 38.91
N LYS A 543 6.28 -16.55 38.63
CA LYS A 543 5.15 -17.15 39.37
C LYS A 543 5.11 -18.68 39.23
N LEU A 544 5.33 -19.19 38.02
CA LEU A 544 5.39 -20.62 37.76
C LEU A 544 6.60 -21.27 38.45
N ALA A 545 7.76 -20.62 38.38
CA ALA A 545 8.97 -21.09 39.06
C ALA A 545 8.76 -21.17 40.59
N TYR A 546 8.13 -20.14 41.19
CA TYR A 546 7.79 -20.15 42.62
C TYR A 546 6.93 -21.35 43.01
N GLN A 547 5.86 -21.61 42.25
CA GLN A 547 4.95 -22.74 42.49
C GLN A 547 5.66 -24.09 42.45
N ILE A 548 6.60 -24.27 41.50
CA ILE A 548 7.36 -25.50 41.32
C ILE A 548 8.44 -25.67 42.40
N ILE A 549 9.22 -24.62 42.67
CA ILE A 549 10.37 -24.67 43.58
C ILE A 549 9.93 -24.82 45.04
N GLU A 550 8.92 -24.06 45.46
CA GLU A 550 8.44 -24.08 46.85
C GLU A 550 7.42 -25.21 47.11
N GLY A 551 6.99 -25.94 46.07
CA GLY A 551 6.09 -27.08 46.19
C GLY A 551 4.68 -26.75 46.71
N LYS A 552 4.26 -25.48 46.67
CA LYS A 552 2.95 -25.01 47.19
C LYS A 552 1.75 -25.26 46.25
N GLY A 553 1.92 -26.11 45.22
CA GLY A 553 0.89 -26.37 44.22
C GLY A 553 0.50 -25.10 43.47
N THR A 554 -0.80 -24.75 43.48
CA THR A 554 -1.31 -23.55 42.80
C THR A 554 -1.30 -22.29 43.67
N SER A 555 -0.98 -22.37 44.97
CA SER A 555 -1.00 -21.19 45.84
C SER A 555 0.21 -20.28 45.58
N LEU A 556 -0.05 -18.97 45.54
CA LEU A 556 0.96 -17.91 45.42
C LEU A 556 1.17 -17.17 46.75
N ASP A 557 0.76 -17.75 47.87
CA ASP A 557 0.88 -17.13 49.19
C ASP A 557 2.35 -16.90 49.57
N GLY A 558 2.72 -15.64 49.76
CA GLY A 558 4.09 -15.23 50.07
C GLY A 558 4.99 -15.04 48.85
N TYR A 559 4.46 -15.10 47.62
CA TYR A 559 5.20 -14.83 46.39
C TYR A 559 5.89 -13.46 46.41
N VAL A 560 5.16 -12.41 46.82
CA VAL A 560 5.71 -11.04 46.84
C VAL A 560 6.92 -10.95 47.76
N ASN A 561 6.85 -11.56 48.95
CA ASN A 561 7.96 -11.61 49.88
C ASN A 561 9.16 -12.41 49.33
N TRP A 562 8.90 -13.49 48.59
CA TRP A 562 9.94 -14.30 47.94
C TRP A 562 10.66 -13.57 46.79
N THR A 563 9.95 -12.70 46.08
CA THR A 563 10.55 -11.91 44.98
C THR A 563 11.39 -10.70 45.42
N LEU A 564 11.30 -10.30 46.69
CA LEU A 564 11.95 -9.09 47.19
C LEU A 564 13.25 -9.43 47.92
N SER A 565 14.35 -8.80 47.49
CA SER A 565 15.62 -8.84 48.20
C SER A 565 15.69 -7.75 49.27
N LEU A 566 16.36 -8.05 50.39
CA LEU A 566 16.60 -7.10 51.47
C LEU A 566 17.91 -6.33 51.24
N PHE A 567 17.91 -5.05 51.56
CA PHE A 567 19.07 -4.18 51.54
C PHE A 567 19.23 -3.45 52.89
N PRO A 568 20.29 -3.72 53.65
CA PRO A 568 20.60 -3.00 54.89
C PRO A 568 20.97 -1.53 54.62
N ILE A 569 20.36 -0.60 55.35
CA ILE A 569 20.63 0.84 55.16
C ILE A 569 22.04 1.24 55.60
N SER A 570 22.66 0.46 56.50
CA SER A 570 24.06 0.63 56.91
C SER A 570 25.02 0.67 55.74
N ASP A 571 24.69 -0.02 54.65
CA ASP A 571 25.58 -0.17 53.50
C ASP A 571 25.53 1.02 52.53
N TYR A 572 24.54 1.92 52.65
CA TYR A 572 24.56 3.21 51.96
C TYR A 572 25.77 4.07 52.36
N ASN A 573 26.25 3.94 53.60
CA ASN A 573 27.42 4.67 54.07
C ASN A 573 28.73 4.16 53.43
N ARG A 574 28.77 2.90 52.98
CA ARG A 574 29.95 2.30 52.31
C ARG A 574 30.09 2.75 50.86
N THR A 575 28.99 3.09 50.19
CA THR A 575 28.97 3.49 48.78
C THR A 575 29.15 5.01 48.56
N GLY A 576 29.22 5.81 49.63
CA GLY A 576 29.38 7.27 49.55
C GLY A 576 28.14 8.03 49.06
N THR A 577 27.00 7.34 48.90
CA THR A 577 25.71 7.90 48.48
C THR A 577 24.84 8.17 49.71
N MET A 578 25.14 9.24 50.45
CA MET A 578 24.35 9.61 51.63
C MET A 578 23.06 10.32 51.19
N ASN A 579 21.94 9.62 51.23
CA ASN A 579 20.63 10.21 50.99
C ASN A 579 20.21 11.00 52.25
N PRO A 580 19.92 12.32 52.16
CA PRO A 580 19.55 13.14 53.31
C PRO A 580 18.19 12.79 53.94
N ASN A 581 17.39 11.92 53.30
CA ASN A 581 16.03 11.59 53.71
C ASN A 581 15.87 10.20 54.35
N ILE A 582 16.91 9.67 55.00
CA ILE A 582 16.83 8.37 55.69
C ILE A 582 15.98 8.52 56.98
N PRO A 583 14.83 7.82 57.11
CA PRO A 583 14.07 7.81 58.35
C PRO A 583 14.89 7.16 59.46
N SER A 584 14.97 7.80 60.63
CA SER A 584 15.78 7.33 61.76
C SER A 584 15.41 5.94 62.32
N ASN A 585 14.22 5.44 62.00
CA ASN A 585 13.73 4.13 62.44
C ASN A 585 13.84 3.02 61.39
N LEU A 586 14.40 3.29 60.20
CA LEU A 586 14.45 2.31 59.12
C LEU A 586 15.79 1.56 59.12
N THR A 587 15.76 0.23 59.24
CA THR A 587 16.96 -0.63 59.31
C THR A 587 17.29 -1.30 57.97
N TYR A 588 16.27 -1.72 57.21
CA TYR A 588 16.40 -2.31 55.89
C TYR A 588 15.34 -1.74 54.94
N CYS A 589 15.64 -1.71 53.65
CA CYS A 589 14.68 -1.50 52.57
C CYS A 589 14.63 -2.71 51.65
N ARG A 590 13.54 -2.89 50.91
CA ARG A 590 13.40 -3.97 49.93
C ARG A 590 13.52 -3.45 48.51
N TYR A 591 14.08 -4.29 47.63
CA TYR A 591 14.13 -4.02 46.20
C TYR A 591 13.86 -5.31 45.43
N ARG A 592 13.40 -5.15 44.19
CA ARG A 592 13.03 -6.26 43.35
C ARG A 592 14.23 -6.75 42.54
N ASP A 593 14.87 -7.79 43.04
CA ASP A 593 15.92 -8.56 42.35
C ASP A 593 16.11 -9.90 43.07
N PHE A 594 16.82 -10.86 42.47
CA PHE A 594 17.11 -12.17 43.06
C PHE A 594 18.56 -12.23 43.56
N ARG A 595 18.89 -11.39 44.54
CA ARG A 595 20.23 -11.26 45.12
C ARG A 595 20.28 -11.73 46.56
N GLU A 596 21.48 -12.03 47.03
CA GLU A 596 21.70 -12.38 48.42
C GLU A 596 21.38 -11.16 49.32
N SER A 597 20.59 -11.39 50.36
CA SER A 597 20.10 -10.35 51.28
C SER A 597 21.12 -9.92 52.34
N ILE A 598 22.11 -10.77 52.64
CA ILE A 598 23.07 -10.57 53.74
C ILE A 598 24.45 -11.06 53.27
N GLY A 599 25.15 -10.23 52.50
CA GLY A 599 26.50 -10.55 52.01
C GLY A 599 27.25 -9.28 51.60
N PRO A 600 28.59 -9.25 51.70
CA PRO A 600 29.37 -8.04 51.40
C PRO A 600 29.31 -7.62 49.91
N ASN A 601 28.98 -8.56 49.01
CA ASN A 601 29.08 -8.36 47.55
C ASN A 601 27.74 -8.38 46.81
N TYR A 602 26.60 -8.65 47.49
CA TYR A 602 25.26 -8.68 46.89
C TYR A 602 25.18 -9.48 45.57
N ASN A 603 25.79 -10.67 45.55
CA ASN A 603 25.86 -11.51 44.36
C ASN A 603 24.48 -12.05 43.95
N TYR A 604 24.36 -12.41 42.67
CA TYR A 604 23.16 -13.09 42.17
C TYR A 604 23.02 -14.46 42.81
N THR A 605 21.81 -14.77 43.29
CA THR A 605 21.49 -16.08 43.85
C THR A 605 21.41 -17.14 42.76
N SER A 606 21.49 -18.41 43.13
CA SER A 606 21.19 -19.52 42.21
C SER A 606 19.78 -19.38 41.60
N LEU A 607 18.82 -18.83 42.34
CA LEU A 607 17.45 -18.60 41.88
C LEU A 607 17.38 -17.67 40.66
N TYR A 608 18.20 -16.61 40.62
CA TYR A 608 18.30 -15.71 39.47
C TYR A 608 18.58 -16.48 38.17
N TRP A 609 19.59 -17.37 38.22
CA TRP A 609 20.01 -18.17 37.08
C TRP A 609 18.96 -19.22 36.69
N HIS A 610 18.29 -19.84 37.66
CA HIS A 610 17.17 -20.75 37.39
C HIS A 610 16.03 -20.05 36.65
N ILE A 611 15.67 -18.83 37.05
CA ILE A 611 14.62 -18.05 36.39
C ILE A 611 15.04 -17.63 34.98
N ILE A 612 16.28 -17.20 34.78
CA ILE A 612 16.79 -16.89 33.43
C ILE A 612 16.78 -18.12 32.53
N ALA A 613 17.26 -19.26 33.04
CA ALA A 613 17.24 -20.52 32.31
C ALA A 613 15.80 -20.93 31.94
N ALA A 614 14.85 -20.79 32.87
CA ALA A 614 13.44 -21.07 32.64
C ALA A 614 12.83 -20.12 31.58
N ARG A 615 13.20 -18.83 31.59
CA ARG A 615 12.76 -17.86 30.57
C ARG A 615 13.24 -18.23 29.17
N LEU A 616 14.51 -18.59 29.03
CA LEU A 616 15.11 -19.00 27.75
C LEU A 616 14.51 -20.33 27.28
N ALA A 617 14.39 -21.32 28.17
CA ALA A 617 13.78 -22.61 27.87
C ALA A 617 12.31 -22.44 27.42
N PHE A 618 11.53 -21.63 28.13
CA PHE A 618 10.16 -21.30 27.74
C PHE A 618 10.11 -20.68 26.34
N MET A 619 10.97 -19.71 26.04
CA MET A 619 10.98 -19.05 24.73
C MET A 619 11.24 -20.05 23.60
N ILE A 620 12.25 -20.93 23.76
CA ILE A 620 12.57 -21.96 22.78
C ILE A 620 11.39 -22.94 22.62
N ILE A 621 10.82 -23.42 23.73
CA ILE A 621 9.69 -24.37 23.68
C ILE A 621 8.48 -23.71 23.01
N PHE A 622 8.13 -22.50 23.43
CA PHE A 622 7.00 -21.75 22.90
C PHE A 622 7.12 -21.58 21.39
N GLU A 623 8.27 -21.11 20.90
CA GLU A 623 8.51 -20.91 19.48
C GLU A 623 8.37 -22.21 18.68
N ASN A 624 9.07 -23.27 19.11
CA ASN A 624 9.05 -24.57 18.41
C ASN A 624 7.65 -25.21 18.42
N VAL A 625 6.91 -25.12 19.52
CA VAL A 625 5.55 -25.66 19.61
C VAL A 625 4.61 -24.91 18.67
N ILE A 626 4.66 -23.57 18.64
CA ILE A 626 3.81 -22.78 17.75
C ILE A 626 4.13 -23.08 16.29
N TYR A 627 5.41 -23.11 15.91
CA TYR A 627 5.79 -23.44 14.53
C TYR A 627 5.41 -24.87 14.15
N LEU A 628 5.52 -25.83 15.05
CA LEU A 628 5.04 -27.19 14.81
C LEU A 628 3.53 -27.21 14.56
N ILE A 629 2.74 -26.52 15.40
CA ILE A 629 1.27 -26.45 15.21
C ILE A 629 0.94 -25.80 13.86
N VAL A 630 1.58 -24.67 13.55
CA VAL A 630 1.36 -23.97 12.27
C VAL A 630 1.73 -24.85 11.10
N TYR A 631 2.88 -25.52 11.16
CA TYR A 631 3.32 -26.46 10.13
C TYR A 631 2.32 -27.61 9.95
N LEU A 632 1.79 -28.18 11.03
CA LEU A 632 0.75 -29.21 10.96
C LEU A 632 -0.56 -28.69 10.33
N VAL A 633 -0.95 -27.45 10.63
CA VAL A 633 -2.12 -26.81 10.00
C VAL A 633 -1.87 -26.57 8.51
N GLU A 634 -0.67 -26.14 8.13
CA GLU A 634 -0.25 -25.98 6.73
C GLU A 634 -0.24 -27.32 5.98
N LEU A 635 0.14 -28.43 6.62
CA LEU A 635 0.02 -29.76 6.03
C LEU A 635 -1.44 -30.20 5.81
N MET A 636 -2.36 -29.77 6.68
CA MET A 636 -3.77 -30.12 6.56
C MET A 636 -4.53 -29.23 5.56
N VAL A 637 -4.10 -27.99 5.36
CA VAL A 637 -4.80 -27.01 4.51
C VAL A 637 -3.98 -26.75 3.24
N PRO A 638 -4.41 -27.23 2.06
CA PRO A 638 -3.69 -26.99 0.82
C PRO A 638 -3.73 -25.51 0.43
N ASP A 639 -2.62 -25.02 -0.17
CA ASP A 639 -2.44 -23.64 -0.62
C ASP A 639 -3.51 -23.18 -1.62
N VAL A 640 -3.99 -24.10 -2.47
CA VAL A 640 -5.01 -23.85 -3.48
C VAL A 640 -6.18 -24.80 -3.24
N SER A 641 -7.40 -24.26 -3.27
CA SER A 641 -8.63 -25.06 -3.17
C SER A 641 -8.71 -26.05 -4.32
N SER A 642 -9.19 -27.28 -4.06
CA SER A 642 -9.32 -28.33 -5.09
C SER A 642 -10.14 -27.86 -6.30
N HIS A 643 -11.26 -27.17 -6.05
CA HIS A 643 -12.09 -26.59 -7.10
C HIS A 643 -11.33 -25.59 -7.99
N VAL A 644 -10.47 -24.77 -7.40
CA VAL A 644 -9.65 -23.79 -8.14
C VAL A 644 -8.57 -24.51 -8.93
N GLN A 645 -7.94 -25.52 -8.35
CA GLN A 645 -6.94 -26.34 -9.03
C GLN A 645 -7.55 -27.04 -10.26
N GLU A 646 -8.72 -27.65 -10.11
CA GLU A 646 -9.45 -28.25 -11.22
C GLU A 646 -9.82 -27.23 -12.30
N ALA A 647 -10.27 -26.03 -11.92
CA ALA A 647 -10.58 -24.97 -12.88
C ALA A 647 -9.35 -24.54 -13.68
N ILE A 648 -8.20 -24.36 -13.01
CA ILE A 648 -6.92 -24.05 -13.66
C ILE A 648 -6.49 -25.16 -14.61
N ASP A 649 -6.58 -26.41 -14.17
CA ASP A 649 -6.17 -27.57 -14.96
C ASP A 649 -7.09 -27.75 -16.18
N ARG A 650 -8.39 -27.52 -16.04
CA ARG A 650 -9.34 -27.46 -17.17
C ARG A 650 -8.99 -26.35 -18.15
N GLN A 651 -8.65 -25.15 -17.67
CA GLN A 651 -8.25 -24.01 -18.52
C GLN A 651 -6.97 -24.33 -19.31
N ARG A 652 -5.93 -24.84 -18.64
CA ARG A 652 -4.67 -25.27 -19.27
C ARG A 652 -4.88 -26.37 -20.30
N TYR A 653 -5.69 -27.37 -19.96
CA TYR A 653 -6.03 -28.45 -20.90
C TYR A 653 -6.76 -27.91 -22.13
N SER A 654 -7.74 -27.01 -21.94
CA SER A 654 -8.43 -26.33 -23.05
C SER A 654 -7.45 -25.54 -23.93
N GLU A 655 -6.52 -24.77 -23.34
CA GLU A 655 -5.51 -24.05 -24.12
C GLU A 655 -4.57 -24.95 -24.89
N GLN A 656 -4.12 -26.03 -24.27
CA GLN A 656 -3.23 -26.99 -24.90
C GLN A 656 -3.95 -27.71 -26.04
N SER A 657 -5.18 -28.18 -25.80
CA SER A 657 -6.04 -28.75 -26.84
C SER A 657 -6.26 -27.77 -27.99
N HIS A 658 -6.46 -26.48 -27.70
CA HIS A 658 -6.58 -25.45 -28.73
C HIS A 658 -5.28 -25.16 -29.49
N ARG A 659 -4.12 -25.22 -28.83
CA ARG A 659 -2.79 -25.09 -29.46
C ARG A 659 -2.49 -26.27 -30.37
N ASP A 660 -2.86 -27.48 -29.94
CA ASP A 660 -2.58 -28.72 -30.66
C ASP A 660 -3.60 -28.96 -31.79
N SER A 661 -4.81 -28.39 -31.69
CA SER A 661 -5.82 -28.47 -32.74
C SER A 661 -5.45 -27.62 -33.97
N PRO A 662 -5.53 -28.16 -35.20
CA PRO A 662 -5.31 -27.37 -36.40
C PRO A 662 -6.35 -26.24 -36.49
N PRO A 663 -5.98 -25.05 -37.02
CA PRO A 663 -6.90 -23.92 -37.11
C PRO A 663 -8.14 -24.33 -37.89
N LYS A 664 -9.34 -24.08 -37.35
CA LYS A 664 -10.59 -24.50 -37.98
C LYS A 664 -10.99 -23.64 -39.18
N THR A 665 -10.51 -22.40 -39.26
CA THR A 665 -10.87 -21.47 -40.33
C THR A 665 -9.92 -21.58 -41.53
N PRO A 666 -10.46 -21.63 -42.77
CA PRO A 666 -9.65 -21.66 -43.99
C PRO A 666 -8.67 -20.49 -44.07
N SER A 667 -9.07 -19.31 -43.59
CA SER A 667 -8.26 -18.10 -43.48
C SER A 667 -7.07 -18.27 -42.54
N ALA A 668 -7.25 -18.86 -41.34
CA ALA A 668 -6.14 -19.09 -40.42
C ALA A 668 -5.17 -20.16 -40.94
N GLN A 669 -5.68 -21.24 -41.54
CA GLN A 669 -4.85 -22.25 -42.20
C GLN A 669 -4.04 -21.66 -43.36
N HIS A 670 -4.63 -20.74 -44.13
CA HIS A 670 -3.97 -20.00 -45.21
C HIS A 670 -2.78 -19.19 -44.69
N VAL A 671 -2.96 -18.49 -43.57
CA VAL A 671 -1.91 -17.65 -42.98
C VAL A 671 -0.75 -18.47 -42.41
N ILE A 672 -1.04 -19.61 -41.77
CA ILE A 672 0.03 -20.50 -41.28
C ILE A 672 0.86 -21.04 -42.46
N LYS A 673 0.19 -21.46 -43.54
CA LYS A 673 0.84 -22.08 -44.70
C LYS A 673 1.64 -21.07 -45.54
N ASN A 674 1.08 -19.88 -45.79
CA ASN A 674 1.64 -18.92 -46.75
C ASN A 674 2.43 -17.78 -46.10
N HIS A 675 2.13 -17.44 -44.85
CA HIS A 675 2.72 -16.28 -44.18
C HIS A 675 3.49 -16.65 -42.90
N LYS A 676 3.85 -17.92 -42.68
CA LYS A 676 4.64 -18.39 -41.53
C LYS A 676 4.09 -17.89 -40.18
N GLU A 677 2.78 -18.01 -39.99
CA GLU A 677 2.09 -17.50 -38.79
C GLU A 677 2.21 -15.98 -38.59
N HIS A 678 2.30 -15.19 -39.66
CA HIS A 678 2.24 -13.73 -39.58
C HIS A 678 1.10 -13.19 -40.43
N LEU A 679 0.23 -12.37 -39.83
CA LEU A 679 -0.77 -11.62 -40.55
C LEU A 679 -0.16 -10.28 -40.99
N PHE A 680 -0.08 -10.06 -42.29
CA PHE A 680 0.39 -8.80 -42.86
C PHE A 680 -0.78 -7.83 -43.00
N LEU A 681 -0.93 -6.93 -42.04
CA LEU A 681 -1.93 -5.86 -42.09
C LEU A 681 -1.25 -4.55 -42.45
N CYS A 682 -1.86 -3.78 -43.35
CA CYS A 682 -1.55 -2.36 -43.50
C CYS A 682 -2.57 -1.59 -42.66
N ILE A 683 -2.10 -0.82 -41.68
CA ILE A 683 -2.96 0.10 -40.94
C ILE A 683 -2.60 1.48 -41.43
N GLU A 684 -3.46 2.05 -42.27
CA GLU A 684 -3.28 3.39 -42.82
C GLU A 684 -4.15 4.38 -42.04
N ALA A 685 -3.53 5.48 -41.62
CA ALA A 685 -4.25 6.63 -41.09
C ALA A 685 -4.36 7.66 -42.21
N ILE A 686 -5.56 8.20 -42.45
CA ILE A 686 -5.76 9.24 -43.46
C ILE A 686 -4.92 10.49 -43.11
N SER A 687 -4.30 11.08 -44.13
CA SER A 687 -3.53 12.32 -44.02
C SER A 687 -4.39 13.48 -43.51
N GLU A 688 -3.82 14.32 -42.64
CA GLU A 688 -4.50 15.50 -42.12
C GLU A 688 -4.94 16.47 -43.25
N GLY A 689 -6.17 17.00 -43.16
CA GLY A 689 -6.72 17.94 -44.14
C GLY A 689 -7.66 17.33 -45.19
N THR A 690 -7.85 16.01 -45.18
CA THR A 690 -8.91 15.37 -45.98
C THR A 690 -10.27 15.69 -45.38
N SER A 691 -11.10 16.44 -46.11
CA SER A 691 -12.48 16.74 -45.71
C SER A 691 -13.29 15.45 -45.67
N ALA A 692 -13.41 14.85 -44.49
CA ALA A 692 -14.30 13.73 -44.23
C ALA A 692 -15.60 14.27 -43.62
N PRO A 693 -16.78 13.83 -44.08
CA PRO A 693 -18.04 14.23 -43.49
C PRO A 693 -18.06 13.85 -42.00
N ILE A 694 -18.51 14.80 -41.19
CA ILE A 694 -18.35 14.87 -39.73
C ILE A 694 -18.81 13.56 -39.08
N THR A 695 -17.87 12.82 -38.47
CA THR A 695 -17.98 11.89 -37.31
C THR A 695 -16.92 10.78 -37.31
N ASN A 696 -16.16 10.56 -38.39
CA ASN A 696 -15.23 9.43 -38.47
C ASN A 696 -13.79 9.88 -38.78
N PHE A 697 -12.85 9.58 -37.88
CA PHE A 697 -11.45 9.39 -38.29
C PHE A 697 -11.33 7.98 -38.88
N LEU A 698 -11.08 7.87 -40.18
CA LEU A 698 -10.89 6.59 -40.85
C LEU A 698 -9.46 6.09 -40.56
N ILE A 699 -9.35 5.04 -39.75
CA ILE A 699 -8.24 4.10 -39.85
C ILE A 699 -8.69 3.07 -40.88
N THR A 700 -7.99 2.96 -42.00
CA THR A 700 -8.23 1.88 -42.97
C THR A 700 -7.28 0.75 -42.63
N ILE A 701 -7.85 -0.36 -42.14
CA ILE A 701 -7.10 -1.62 -42.04
C ILE A 701 -7.22 -2.29 -43.39
N GLU A 702 -6.22 -2.08 -44.24
CA GLU A 702 -6.18 -2.73 -45.54
C GLU A 702 -5.68 -4.17 -45.38
N ASP A 703 -6.53 -5.10 -45.82
CA ASP A 703 -6.15 -6.50 -45.94
C ASP A 703 -5.25 -6.67 -47.16
N ARG A 704 -4.00 -7.10 -46.93
CA ARG A 704 -3.04 -7.42 -47.99
C ARG A 704 -3.33 -8.79 -48.62
N ASP A 705 -4.20 -9.59 -48.03
CA ASP A 705 -4.56 -10.93 -48.50
C ASP A 705 -6.09 -11.14 -48.47
N PRO A 706 -6.79 -11.12 -49.62
CA PRO A 706 -8.25 -11.23 -49.67
C PRO A 706 -8.79 -12.56 -49.12
N LYS A 707 -7.94 -13.59 -48.95
CA LYS A 707 -8.33 -14.86 -48.29
C LYS A 707 -8.38 -14.74 -46.76
N CYS A 708 -7.92 -13.62 -46.20
CA CYS A 708 -7.87 -13.34 -44.76
C CYS A 708 -8.88 -12.27 -44.30
N ALA A 709 -9.77 -11.81 -45.18
CA ALA A 709 -10.70 -10.70 -44.93
C ALA A 709 -11.59 -10.87 -43.68
N SER A 710 -11.94 -12.11 -43.35
CA SER A 710 -12.69 -12.43 -42.13
C SER A 710 -11.90 -12.10 -40.85
N LEU A 711 -10.59 -12.34 -40.85
CA LEU A 711 -9.71 -12.08 -39.71
C LEU A 711 -9.45 -10.57 -39.55
N THR A 712 -9.30 -9.87 -40.68
CA THR A 712 -9.08 -8.42 -40.75
C THR A 712 -10.31 -7.65 -40.24
N ARG A 713 -11.53 -8.07 -40.62
CA ARG A 713 -12.78 -7.48 -40.09
C ARG A 713 -12.94 -7.63 -38.58
N ILE A 714 -12.59 -8.80 -38.02
CA ILE A 714 -12.62 -9.03 -36.56
C ILE A 714 -11.67 -8.04 -35.85
N LEU A 715 -10.47 -7.85 -36.40
CA LEU A 715 -9.51 -6.89 -35.86
C LEU A 715 -10.01 -5.46 -35.97
N GLU A 716 -10.63 -5.08 -37.09
CA GLU A 716 -11.24 -3.78 -37.30
C GLU A 716 -12.31 -3.46 -36.25
N THR A 717 -13.21 -4.40 -35.96
CA THR A 717 -14.24 -4.25 -34.91
C THR A 717 -13.60 -4.05 -33.53
N ILE A 718 -12.59 -4.85 -33.18
CA ILE A 718 -11.87 -4.73 -31.90
C ILE A 718 -11.15 -3.37 -31.80
N PHE A 719 -10.51 -2.92 -32.88
CA PHE A 719 -9.83 -1.62 -32.92
C PHE A 719 -10.81 -0.46 -32.85
N LEU A 720 -11.96 -0.52 -33.51
CA LEU A 720 -13.00 0.52 -33.45
C LEU A 720 -13.50 0.75 -32.02
N GLU A 721 -13.83 -0.32 -31.29
CA GLU A 721 -14.27 -0.21 -29.89
C GLU A 721 -13.17 0.29 -28.94
N ALA A 722 -11.92 -0.09 -29.21
CA ALA A 722 -10.75 0.39 -28.50
C ALA A 722 -10.44 1.88 -28.75
N TRP A 723 -10.72 2.36 -29.97
CA TRP A 723 -10.29 3.68 -30.45
C TRP A 723 -11.33 4.77 -30.28
N TYR A 724 -12.62 4.41 -30.23
CA TYR A 724 -13.73 5.34 -29.97
C TYR A 724 -13.50 6.27 -28.75
N PRO A 725 -12.99 5.80 -27.60
CA PRO A 725 -12.68 6.67 -26.45
C PRO A 725 -11.58 7.70 -26.72
N ILE A 726 -10.61 7.37 -27.60
CA ILE A 726 -9.50 8.27 -27.98
C ILE A 726 -10.03 9.44 -28.82
N ILE A 727 -10.96 9.15 -29.75
CA ILE A 727 -11.60 10.14 -30.62
C ILE A 727 -12.49 11.09 -29.79
N VAL A 728 -13.23 10.57 -28.80
CA VAL A 728 -14.05 11.38 -27.89
C VAL A 728 -13.17 12.23 -26.96
N ALA A 729 -12.01 11.73 -26.53
CA ALA A 729 -11.07 12.47 -25.67
C ALA A 729 -10.42 13.66 -26.37
N THR A 730 -10.23 13.61 -27.70
CA THR A 730 -9.72 14.74 -28.50
C THR A 730 -10.77 15.82 -28.77
N ASN A 731 -12.06 15.53 -28.59
CA ASN A 731 -13.18 16.44 -28.84
C ASN A 731 -13.49 17.40 -27.66
N SER A 732 -12.47 17.90 -26.97
CA SER A 732 -12.65 18.76 -25.79
C SER A 732 -12.18 20.20 -26.04
N ARG A 733 -13.13 21.08 -26.40
CA ARG A 733 -13.44 22.39 -25.77
C ARG A 733 -14.42 23.18 -26.64
N GLU A 734 -14.30 23.10 -27.96
CA GLU A 734 -15.17 23.85 -28.90
C GLU A 734 -16.63 23.34 -28.92
N ILE A 735 -16.86 22.03 -28.83
CA ILE A 735 -18.24 21.48 -28.86
C ILE A 735 -19.06 21.92 -27.64
N LYS A 736 -18.43 22.41 -26.57
CA LYS A 736 -19.11 22.96 -25.39
C LYS A 736 -19.26 24.48 -25.41
N GLN A 737 -18.78 25.16 -26.45
CA GLN A 737 -18.87 26.61 -26.60
C GLN A 737 -19.90 27.06 -27.64
N ASN A 738 -20.56 26.13 -28.34
CA ASN A 738 -21.73 26.43 -29.17
C ASN A 738 -23.03 26.21 -28.41
#